data_AF-A0A418N4J6-F1
#
_entry.id   AF-A0A418N4J6-F1
#
_cell.length_a   1.000
_cell.length_b   1.000
_cell.length_c   1.000
_cell.angle_alpha   90.00
_cell.angle_beta   90.00
_cell.angle_gamma   90.00
#
_symmetry.space_group_name_H-M   'P 1'
#
loop_
_entity.id
_entity.type
_entity.pdbx_description
1 polymer ?
#
loop_
_entity_poly.entity_id
_entity_poly.type
_entity_poly.pdbx_seq_one_letter_code
_entity_poly.pdbx_strand_id
1 'polypeptide(L)'
;MGLPKFSLRAWCIFVMFIALGCSKDDDPADPDNFYWGAVANASSADLLGYWAIFEAEYEGTRVPIPINYTDCGRDFFVYRDNGAYQEYLYTNSGCETVSNQFQWELNKGVVTLRTLSGSTDDLVIIKLSANELQFKARVDIDEDGALDVVVLIAKRYTPNENDFYTQSFRYYDTDYNYKLIGYTWQPYDGFHTFEKYEIYRSQGDNCSKANAELVATITDVDKTEYFDLTPPISNNLCYFLRIYTDQGLLGESYLETFDPFYLRIDPVNLNEPTVAGNTISLSWAASESPYFSHYEIIVRNHEGGSGYGYQDIPVATITDRETTEWVDDNPPYFENPFYHIRVHTLFGNYSEYSTDVTTFWQVPFKRPQILSLKQIKFYAIDPSEPVVYFWGQESGEGLQPYTMLRVNYDTQQTEAVADISPPSDTNVPIKLIVSPNGKELVVHQGVELHFYDATTMQFKYAVDPEGVFSIQDFNYDSLRDIWVISDGDDIFTLQRDNANMSLIDTTPHFVEHQGSGRYEFIILKNGQIILGHYNEATSFVFDLDANGNFIGSQSVNIQFRNNNQYKTEQLLYNASMDLLVDTEPNRLYSSTTFQNLSSFEKPNFPTGMSVDGTKIFGTDNDYNWNIDDDSPHKKEAIIFDRNTLGITKAETLGYPQILFENFRGEVISISSGLKKETLYRNVNDTADIFIEKVQMP
;
A
#
# COMPACT_ATOMS: atom_id res chain seq x y z
N MET A 1 12.92 1.09 78.93
CA MET A 1 14.29 0.60 78.67
C MET A 1 14.39 0.29 77.19
N GLY A 2 15.29 0.95 76.48
CA GLY A 2 15.55 0.76 75.05
C GLY A 2 15.16 1.97 74.20
N LEU A 3 16.01 3.00 74.21
CA LEU A 3 16.01 4.11 73.25
C LEU A 3 16.22 3.58 71.81
N PRO A 4 15.51 4.12 70.80
CA PRO A 4 15.63 3.66 69.42
C PRO A 4 16.84 4.27 68.71
N LYS A 5 17.36 3.48 67.78
CA LYS A 5 18.50 3.71 66.90
C LYS A 5 18.27 4.93 65.99
N PHE A 6 19.23 5.85 65.98
CA PHE A 6 19.39 6.88 64.95
C PHE A 6 19.56 6.21 63.57
N SER A 7 18.67 6.53 62.62
CA SER A 7 18.87 6.24 61.20
C SER A 7 19.11 7.58 60.49
N LEU A 8 20.37 7.90 60.23
CA LEU A 8 20.73 9.02 59.35
C LEU A 8 20.25 8.66 57.94
N ARG A 9 19.14 9.26 57.49
CA ARG A 9 18.74 9.21 56.09
C ARG A 9 19.66 10.17 55.34
N ALA A 10 20.52 9.60 54.49
CA ALA A 10 21.57 10.26 53.72
C ALA A 10 21.08 11.28 52.66
N TRP A 11 19.84 11.77 52.77
CA TRP A 11 19.25 12.75 51.86
C TRP A 11 19.44 14.21 52.29
N CYS A 12 20.00 14.47 53.48
CA CYS A 12 20.13 15.83 54.03
C CYS A 12 21.57 16.37 54.14
N ILE A 13 22.61 15.65 53.69
CA ILE A 13 24.01 16.11 53.93
C ILE A 13 24.57 17.01 52.81
N PHE A 14 23.92 17.19 51.65
CA PHE A 14 24.56 17.97 50.57
C PHE A 14 23.62 18.78 49.65
N VAL A 15 22.45 19.22 50.16
CA VAL A 15 21.52 20.09 49.40
C VAL A 15 21.31 21.48 50.04
N MET A 16 22.20 21.94 50.93
CA MET A 16 22.13 23.30 51.46
C MET A 16 23.48 24.02 51.46
N PHE A 17 23.80 24.68 50.35
CA PHE A 17 24.71 25.84 50.34
C PHE A 17 24.02 27.06 49.72
N ILE A 18 22.81 27.38 50.22
CA ILE A 18 22.16 28.67 49.97
C ILE A 18 21.62 29.23 51.29
N ALA A 19 22.49 29.84 52.09
CA ALA A 19 22.17 30.89 53.07
C ALA A 19 23.47 31.61 53.46
N LEU A 20 23.77 32.77 52.85
CA LEU A 20 23.66 34.10 53.46
C LEU A 20 24.57 34.35 54.70
N GLY A 21 25.82 34.72 54.42
CA GLY A 21 26.53 35.88 54.98
C GLY A 21 26.76 36.01 56.50
N CYS A 22 28.04 36.08 56.88
CA CYS A 22 28.56 37.18 57.71
C CYS A 22 30.01 37.49 57.35
N SER A 23 30.31 38.78 57.30
CA SER A 23 31.60 39.37 56.98
C SER A 23 32.69 38.97 57.98
N LYS A 24 33.92 39.06 57.51
CA LYS A 24 35.15 38.96 58.30
C LYS A 24 35.18 40.10 59.32
N ASP A 25 34.70 39.86 60.53
CA ASP A 25 34.96 40.75 61.67
C ASP A 25 36.27 40.30 62.33
N ASP A 26 37.28 41.18 62.23
CA ASP A 26 38.55 41.09 62.93
C ASP A 26 38.30 41.28 64.44
N ASP A 27 38.17 40.18 65.20
CA ASP A 27 38.32 40.21 66.66
C ASP A 27 39.33 39.14 67.13
N PRO A 28 40.52 39.53 67.62
CA PRO A 28 41.55 38.59 68.02
C PRO A 28 41.35 38.17 69.48
N ALA A 29 40.25 37.46 69.79
CA ALA A 29 40.05 36.86 71.12
C ALA A 29 38.92 35.81 71.20
N ASP A 30 38.89 34.80 70.32
CA ASP A 30 38.18 33.54 70.61
C ASP A 30 38.96 32.37 69.96
N PRO A 31 39.40 31.33 70.69
CA PRO A 31 40.02 30.16 70.07
C PRO A 31 38.91 29.33 69.40
N ASP A 32 38.46 29.80 68.24
CA ASP A 32 37.48 29.11 67.41
C ASP A 32 38.04 27.71 67.08
N ASN A 33 37.47 26.68 67.75
CA ASN A 33 37.93 25.28 67.70
C ASN A 33 37.96 24.73 66.25
N PHE A 34 37.28 25.41 65.33
CA PHE A 34 37.27 25.08 63.92
C PHE A 34 38.69 25.04 63.31
N TYR A 35 39.48 26.11 63.46
CA TYR A 35 40.82 26.21 62.85
C TYR A 35 41.91 25.43 63.60
N TRP A 36 41.59 24.87 64.78
CA TRP A 36 42.55 24.14 65.59
C TRP A 36 42.93 22.79 64.95
N GLY A 37 44.23 22.49 64.87
CA GLY A 37 44.74 21.25 64.26
C GLY A 37 45.02 21.34 62.75
N ALA A 38 44.97 22.54 62.16
CA ALA A 38 45.32 22.77 60.76
C ALA A 38 46.76 22.32 60.45
N VAL A 39 46.93 21.58 59.35
CA VAL A 39 48.23 21.13 58.83
C VAL A 39 48.89 22.30 58.10
N ALA A 40 49.61 23.14 58.85
CA ALA A 40 50.18 24.39 58.34
C ALA A 40 51.17 24.24 57.17
N ASN A 41 51.70 23.03 56.96
CA ASN A 41 52.61 22.69 55.86
C ASN A 41 51.92 21.93 54.70
N ALA A 42 50.59 21.90 54.64
CA ALA A 42 49.86 21.35 53.49
C ALA A 42 50.28 22.05 52.19
N SER A 43 50.54 21.28 51.13
CA SER A 43 50.95 21.78 49.83
C SER A 43 49.78 21.75 48.86
N SER A 44 49.65 22.81 48.05
CA SER A 44 48.68 22.83 46.94
C SER A 44 48.89 21.65 45.99
N ALA A 45 50.13 21.24 45.74
CA ALA A 45 50.45 20.11 44.87
C ALA A 45 49.87 18.77 45.38
N ASP A 46 49.80 18.60 46.70
CA ASP A 46 49.25 17.39 47.32
C ASP A 46 47.70 17.36 47.26
N LEU A 47 47.06 18.53 47.12
CA LEU A 47 45.61 18.66 46.93
C LEU A 47 45.15 18.46 45.49
N LEU A 48 45.98 18.80 44.50
CA LEU A 48 45.59 18.74 43.08
C LEU A 48 45.08 17.36 42.67
N GLY A 49 43.99 17.33 41.93
CA GLY A 49 43.34 16.11 41.43
C GLY A 49 42.03 15.77 42.14
N TYR A 50 41.52 14.57 41.87
CA TYR A 50 40.18 14.13 42.26
C TYR A 50 40.16 13.48 43.64
N TRP A 51 39.09 13.77 44.37
CA TRP A 51 38.82 13.29 45.70
C TRP A 51 37.34 12.91 45.84
N ALA A 52 37.04 11.87 46.61
CA ALA A 52 35.68 11.52 47.00
C ALA A 52 35.63 11.28 48.51
N ILE A 53 34.53 11.63 49.16
CA ILE A 53 34.34 11.43 50.60
C ILE A 53 33.94 9.98 50.86
N PHE A 54 34.64 9.33 51.80
CA PHE A 54 34.38 7.94 52.20
C PHE A 54 33.75 7.84 53.59
N GLU A 55 34.13 8.74 54.50
CA GLU A 55 33.68 8.74 55.88
C GLU A 55 33.47 10.17 56.38
N ALA A 56 32.53 10.36 57.29
CA ALA A 56 32.36 11.58 58.06
C ALA A 56 32.47 11.26 59.57
N GLU A 57 33.02 12.18 60.34
CA GLU A 57 33.12 12.10 61.80
C GLU A 57 32.43 13.33 62.41
N TYR A 58 31.48 13.08 63.31
CA TYR A 58 30.75 14.10 64.06
C TYR A 58 30.66 13.65 65.53
N GLU A 59 30.98 14.55 66.46
CA GLU A 59 31.09 14.27 67.90
C GLU A 59 31.89 13.00 68.26
N GLY A 60 32.98 12.73 67.52
CA GLY A 60 33.85 11.56 67.71
C GLY A 60 33.29 10.23 67.20
N THR A 61 32.12 10.24 66.53
CA THR A 61 31.54 9.05 65.90
C THR A 61 31.78 9.09 64.39
N ARG A 62 32.43 8.04 63.86
CA ARG A 62 32.64 7.87 62.41
C ARG A 62 31.51 7.11 61.76
N VAL A 63 31.05 7.62 60.62
CA VAL A 63 30.05 6.97 59.76
C VAL A 63 30.56 6.89 58.32
N PRO A 64 30.42 5.75 57.63
CA PRO A 64 30.74 5.65 56.22
C PRO A 64 29.71 6.44 55.40
N ILE A 65 30.17 7.17 54.39
CA ILE A 65 29.30 7.82 53.41
C ILE A 65 28.96 6.77 52.33
N PRO A 66 27.66 6.44 52.13
CA PRO A 66 27.26 5.45 51.14
C PRO A 66 27.45 5.98 49.72
N ILE A 67 27.47 5.06 48.76
CA ILE A 67 27.33 5.40 47.34
C ILE A 67 25.85 5.64 47.07
N ASN A 68 25.50 6.81 46.53
CA ASN A 68 24.12 7.17 46.22
C ASN A 68 23.55 6.33 45.05
N TYR A 69 24.36 6.14 44.00
CA TYR A 69 24.02 5.35 42.81
C TYR A 69 25.17 4.38 42.49
N THR A 70 24.99 3.10 42.84
CA THR A 70 26.07 2.09 42.80
C THR A 70 26.76 1.99 41.45
N ASP A 71 26.02 2.18 40.35
CA ASP A 71 26.52 2.07 38.98
C ASP A 71 27.38 3.28 38.54
N CYS A 72 27.20 4.44 39.18
CA CYS A 72 27.87 5.70 38.82
C CYS A 72 29.13 5.98 39.67
N GLY A 73 29.28 5.26 40.77
CA GLY A 73 30.33 5.52 41.75
C GLY A 73 29.98 6.66 42.72
N ARG A 74 31.00 7.36 43.24
CA ARG A 74 30.83 8.33 44.32
C ARG A 74 30.78 9.75 43.76
N ASP A 75 29.99 10.59 44.42
CA ASP A 75 30.13 12.05 44.30
C ASP A 75 31.58 12.44 44.60
N PHE A 76 32.12 13.37 43.82
CA PHE A 76 33.53 13.70 43.87
C PHE A 76 33.77 15.19 43.63
N PHE A 77 34.97 15.63 43.98
CA PHE A 77 35.41 16.99 43.78
C PHE A 77 36.87 17.03 43.31
N VAL A 78 37.25 18.12 42.68
CA VAL A 78 38.58 18.28 42.07
C VAL A 78 39.18 19.64 42.40
N TYR A 79 40.44 19.63 42.82
CA TYR A 79 41.28 20.83 42.90
C TYR A 79 42.16 20.92 41.65
N ARG A 80 42.03 22.01 40.89
CA ARG A 80 42.83 22.29 39.70
C ARG A 80 43.95 23.27 39.97
N ASP A 81 45.02 23.18 39.19
CA ASP A 81 46.24 23.98 39.29
C ASP A 81 46.02 25.47 38.99
N ASN A 82 45.02 25.78 38.16
CA ASN A 82 44.56 27.13 37.84
C ASN A 82 43.73 27.79 38.97
N GLY A 83 43.60 27.16 40.14
CA GLY A 83 42.83 27.67 41.27
C GLY A 83 41.33 27.41 41.16
N ALA A 84 40.85 26.60 40.21
CA ALA A 84 39.45 26.18 40.14
C ALA A 84 39.18 24.94 41.00
N TYR A 85 38.06 24.97 41.72
CA TYR A 85 37.50 23.86 42.47
C TYR A 85 36.13 23.51 41.88
N GLN A 86 35.88 22.23 41.65
CA GLN A 86 34.61 21.78 41.09
C GLN A 86 34.12 20.51 41.78
N GLU A 87 32.83 20.48 42.08
CA GLU A 87 32.12 19.33 42.65
C GLU A 87 31.20 18.71 41.60
N TYR A 88 31.04 17.39 41.65
CA TYR A 88 30.16 16.62 40.80
C TYR A 88 29.27 15.74 41.67
N LEU A 89 27.96 16.01 41.60
CA LEU A 89 26.93 15.33 42.40
C LEU A 89 26.01 14.57 41.48
N TYR A 90 25.96 13.25 41.61
CA TYR A 90 25.03 12.43 40.83
C TYR A 90 23.59 12.69 41.28
N THR A 91 22.66 12.88 40.33
CA THR A 91 21.25 13.18 40.63
C THR A 91 20.30 12.02 40.36
N ASN A 92 20.73 11.00 39.63
CA ASN A 92 19.94 9.81 39.33
C ASN A 92 20.82 8.59 38.96
N SER A 93 20.18 7.44 38.76
CA SER A 93 20.83 6.19 38.36
C SER A 93 21.29 6.15 36.90
N GLY A 94 21.00 7.17 36.09
CA GLY A 94 21.55 7.37 34.75
C GLY A 94 22.91 8.08 34.77
N CYS A 95 23.50 8.25 35.95
CA CYS A 95 24.79 8.89 36.16
C CYS A 95 24.88 10.35 35.69
N GLU A 96 23.74 11.05 35.58
CA GLU A 96 23.73 12.50 35.36
C GLU A 96 24.25 13.24 36.61
N THR A 97 25.01 14.33 36.41
CA THR A 97 25.55 15.15 37.50
C THR A 97 25.10 16.60 37.45
N VAL A 98 25.01 17.22 38.63
CA VAL A 98 25.04 18.67 38.79
C VAL A 98 26.45 19.05 39.25
N SER A 99 27.01 20.11 38.69
CA SER A 99 28.33 20.61 39.10
C SER A 99 28.29 22.00 39.72
N ASN A 100 29.05 22.19 40.79
CA ASN A 100 29.27 23.48 41.45
C ASN A 100 30.71 23.91 41.22
N GLN A 101 30.92 25.18 40.87
CA GLN A 101 32.24 25.73 40.59
C GLN A 101 32.61 26.86 41.55
N PHE A 102 33.82 26.78 42.08
CA PHE A 102 34.40 27.77 43.00
C PHE A 102 35.85 28.05 42.62
N GLN A 103 36.39 29.16 43.11
CA GLN A 103 37.83 29.38 43.18
C GLN A 103 38.36 28.89 44.52
N TRP A 104 39.57 28.36 44.58
CA TRP A 104 40.18 27.92 45.84
C TRP A 104 41.56 28.53 46.05
N GLU A 105 41.86 28.83 47.32
CA GLU A 105 43.20 29.20 47.77
C GLU A 105 43.57 28.40 49.03
N LEU A 106 44.85 28.02 49.17
CA LEU A 106 45.36 27.33 50.35
C LEU A 106 46.31 28.23 51.12
N ASN A 107 46.03 28.46 52.41
CA ASN A 107 46.89 29.22 53.30
C ASN A 107 47.01 28.51 54.66
N LYS A 108 48.21 28.09 55.03
CA LYS A 108 48.53 27.45 56.33
C LYS A 108 47.56 26.31 56.71
N GLY A 109 47.20 25.46 55.76
CA GLY A 109 46.30 24.32 56.00
C GLY A 109 44.81 24.66 55.99
N VAL A 110 44.42 25.88 55.62
CA VAL A 110 43.03 26.28 55.39
C VAL A 110 42.81 26.49 53.91
N VAL A 111 41.83 25.80 53.33
CA VAL A 111 41.36 25.98 51.96
C VAL A 111 40.16 26.91 51.98
N THR A 112 40.28 28.08 51.37
CA THR A 112 39.16 29.01 51.20
C THR A 112 38.56 28.82 49.82
N LEU A 113 37.30 28.39 49.76
CA LEU A 113 36.48 28.29 48.55
C LEU A 113 35.71 29.59 48.33
N ARG A 114 35.70 30.12 47.11
CA ARG A 114 35.05 31.39 46.76
C ARG A 114 34.12 31.21 45.56
N THR A 115 32.85 31.59 45.73
CA THR A 115 31.89 31.66 44.63
C THR A 115 32.13 32.89 43.75
N LEU A 116 31.60 32.88 42.52
CA LEU A 116 31.61 34.06 41.64
C LEU A 116 30.88 35.27 42.24
N SER A 117 29.94 35.03 43.15
CA SER A 117 29.19 36.08 43.87
C SER A 117 29.96 36.70 45.05
N GLY A 118 31.16 36.19 45.35
CA GLY A 118 32.04 36.71 46.40
C GLY A 118 31.88 36.05 47.78
N SER A 119 30.89 35.16 47.97
CA SER A 119 30.75 34.34 49.18
C SER A 119 31.94 33.39 49.31
N THR A 120 32.43 33.23 50.54
CA THR A 120 33.56 32.35 50.87
C THR A 120 33.16 31.30 51.89
N ASP A 121 33.72 30.11 51.76
CA ASP A 121 33.65 29.05 52.77
C ASP A 121 35.05 28.49 53.04
N ASP A 122 35.34 28.11 54.28
CA ASP A 122 36.66 27.67 54.72
C ASP A 122 36.63 26.20 55.10
N LEU A 123 37.60 25.43 54.57
CA LEU A 123 37.84 24.03 54.92
C LEU A 123 39.20 23.91 55.62
N VAL A 124 39.24 23.29 56.80
CA VAL A 124 40.48 23.19 57.58
C VAL A 124 41.08 21.80 57.43
N ILE A 125 42.20 21.68 56.72
CA ILE A 125 42.94 20.43 56.52
C ILE A 125 43.56 20.00 57.84
N ILE A 126 43.15 18.85 58.37
CA ILE A 126 43.71 18.25 59.59
C ILE A 126 44.60 17.03 59.30
N LYS A 127 44.55 16.50 58.07
CA LYS A 127 45.49 15.50 57.56
C LYS A 127 45.55 15.57 56.03
N LEU A 128 46.75 15.55 55.45
CA LEU A 128 46.95 15.45 54.01
C LEU A 128 48.11 14.52 53.70
N SER A 129 47.87 13.60 52.77
CA SER A 129 48.85 12.67 52.20
C SER A 129 48.50 12.39 50.75
N ALA A 130 49.35 11.65 50.04
CA ALA A 130 49.10 11.29 48.64
C ALA A 130 47.73 10.62 48.38
N ASN A 131 47.19 9.90 49.38
CA ASN A 131 45.99 9.06 49.22
C ASN A 131 44.81 9.47 50.11
N GLU A 132 45.00 10.40 51.04
CA GLU A 132 44.00 10.71 52.06
C GLU A 132 44.06 12.20 52.43
N LEU A 133 42.89 12.83 52.40
CA LEU A 133 42.62 14.20 52.79
C LEU A 133 41.55 14.17 53.89
N GLN A 134 41.88 14.62 55.09
CA GLN A 134 40.91 14.87 56.15
C GLN A 134 40.80 16.37 56.40
N PHE A 135 39.59 16.88 56.39
CA PHE A 135 39.34 18.31 56.60
C PHE A 135 38.07 18.53 57.42
N LYS A 136 38.04 19.65 58.15
CA LYS A 136 36.85 20.13 58.82
C LYS A 136 36.04 21.00 57.88
N ALA A 137 34.73 20.83 57.89
CA ALA A 137 33.76 21.69 57.23
C ALA A 137 32.70 22.15 58.24
N ARG A 138 32.05 23.28 57.94
CA ARG A 138 30.92 23.79 58.72
C ARG A 138 29.62 23.46 57.98
N VAL A 139 28.73 22.72 58.63
CA VAL A 139 27.46 22.26 58.04
C VAL A 139 26.36 22.41 59.09
N ASP A 140 25.19 22.90 58.70
CA ASP A 140 23.99 22.90 59.55
C ASP A 140 23.31 21.52 59.43
N ILE A 141 23.50 20.64 60.42
CA ILE A 141 23.04 19.23 60.35
C ILE A 141 21.58 19.09 60.80
N ASP A 142 21.14 19.91 61.75
CA ASP A 142 19.80 19.84 62.36
C ASP A 142 18.84 20.92 61.86
N GLU A 143 19.28 21.72 60.87
CA GLU A 143 18.52 22.78 60.19
C GLU A 143 18.07 23.90 61.15
N ASP A 144 18.83 24.13 62.23
CA ASP A 144 18.51 25.14 63.25
C ASP A 144 19.15 26.53 62.95
N GLY A 145 19.96 26.61 61.90
CA GLY A 145 20.70 27.80 61.47
C GLY A 145 22.06 27.99 62.14
N ALA A 146 22.46 27.13 63.09
CA ALA A 146 23.80 27.08 63.65
C ALA A 146 24.66 26.08 62.86
N LEU A 147 25.93 26.45 62.65
CA LEU A 147 26.87 25.59 61.92
C LEU A 147 27.60 24.64 62.87
N ASP A 148 27.48 23.34 62.61
CA ASP A 148 28.23 22.27 63.25
C ASP A 148 29.57 22.02 62.55
N VAL A 149 30.57 21.54 63.30
CA VAL A 149 31.86 21.14 62.73
C VAL A 149 31.88 19.63 62.47
N VAL A 150 32.00 19.25 61.20
CA VAL A 150 32.18 17.87 60.77
C VAL A 150 33.59 17.64 60.24
N VAL A 151 34.16 16.46 60.47
CA VAL A 151 35.40 16.03 59.83
C VAL A 151 35.06 15.10 58.66
N LEU A 152 35.45 15.49 57.46
CA LEU A 152 35.26 14.71 56.24
C LEU A 152 36.58 14.03 55.85
N ILE A 153 36.50 12.74 55.54
CA ILE A 153 37.66 11.90 55.17
C ILE A 153 37.51 11.52 53.70
N ALA A 154 38.27 12.21 52.86
CA ALA A 154 38.34 11.97 51.43
C ALA A 154 39.55 11.12 51.05
N LYS A 155 39.39 10.31 50.01
CA LYS A 155 40.49 9.56 49.38
C LYS A 155 40.57 9.93 47.91
N ARG A 156 41.74 9.66 47.31
CA ARG A 156 41.92 9.80 45.86
C ARG A 156 40.85 9.02 45.12
N TYR A 157 40.26 9.65 44.12
CA TYR A 157 39.17 9.11 43.33
C TYR A 157 39.52 9.14 41.84
N THR A 158 38.94 8.22 41.06
CA THR A 158 39.07 8.19 39.61
C THR A 158 37.65 8.05 39.07
N PRO A 159 37.02 9.15 38.64
CA PRO A 159 35.67 9.12 38.08
C PRO A 159 35.60 8.28 36.81
N ASN A 160 34.45 7.67 36.53
CA ASN A 160 34.16 7.04 35.25
C ASN A 160 33.40 8.05 34.35
N GLU A 161 34.12 8.87 33.58
CA GLU A 161 33.47 9.91 32.74
C GLU A 161 32.85 9.36 31.45
N ASN A 162 33.05 8.07 31.14
CA ASN A 162 32.56 7.42 29.93
C ASN A 162 31.01 7.46 29.82
N ASP A 163 30.32 7.29 30.95
CA ASP A 163 28.86 7.14 30.99
C ASP A 163 28.11 8.41 30.57
N PHE A 164 28.72 9.60 30.71
CA PHE A 164 28.08 10.87 30.36
C PHE A 164 27.90 11.05 28.85
N TYR A 165 28.95 10.75 28.09
CA TYR A 165 29.02 11.11 26.68
C TYR A 165 28.58 9.96 25.78
N THR A 166 28.91 8.72 26.12
CA THR A 166 28.60 7.57 25.27
C THR A 166 27.14 7.15 25.34
N GLN A 167 26.45 7.41 26.46
CA GLN A 167 25.00 7.18 26.58
C GLN A 167 24.16 8.23 25.85
N SER A 168 24.77 9.35 25.46
CA SER A 168 24.07 10.43 24.75
C SER A 168 23.89 10.15 23.25
N PHE A 169 24.62 9.16 22.70
CA PHE A 169 24.52 8.78 21.30
C PHE A 169 23.17 8.11 21.03
N ARG A 170 22.38 8.73 20.16
CA ARG A 170 21.04 8.27 19.82
C ARG A 170 20.69 8.63 18.39
N TYR A 171 19.66 7.99 17.87
CA TYR A 171 19.07 8.36 16.59
C TYR A 171 18.66 9.84 16.56
N TYR A 172 18.93 10.51 15.44
CA TYR A 172 18.54 11.90 15.20
C TYR A 172 17.04 11.95 14.90
N ASP A 173 16.24 12.10 15.97
CA ASP A 173 14.79 12.26 15.88
C ASP A 173 14.41 13.74 15.82
N THR A 174 14.32 14.27 14.61
CA THR A 174 13.62 15.54 14.37
C THR A 174 12.26 15.23 13.76
N ASP A 175 11.23 15.27 14.60
CA ASP A 175 9.81 15.29 14.22
C ASP A 175 9.33 14.11 13.34
N TYR A 176 9.72 12.85 13.63
CA TYR A 176 9.25 11.66 12.90
C TYR A 176 9.51 11.67 11.37
N ASN A 177 10.37 12.57 10.88
CA ASN A 177 10.73 12.65 9.47
C ASN A 177 11.93 11.75 9.18
N TYR A 178 11.67 10.45 8.99
CA TYR A 178 12.65 9.42 8.59
C TYR A 178 13.18 9.61 7.16
N LYS A 179 13.73 10.78 6.82
CA LYS A 179 14.26 11.08 5.48
C LYS A 179 15.74 10.73 5.35
N LEU A 180 16.48 10.81 6.46
CA LEU A 180 17.91 10.55 6.55
C LEU A 180 18.22 9.60 7.72
N ILE A 181 19.25 8.77 7.57
CA ILE A 181 19.82 7.99 8.66
C ILE A 181 20.78 8.90 9.43
N GLY A 182 20.29 9.48 10.52
CA GLY A 182 21.02 10.45 11.32
C GLY A 182 21.23 10.01 12.77
N TYR A 183 22.30 10.50 13.39
CA TYR A 183 22.62 10.31 14.80
C TYR A 183 23.10 11.61 15.44
N THR A 184 22.82 11.78 16.73
CA THR A 184 23.29 12.90 17.55
C THR A 184 23.78 12.44 18.92
N TRP A 185 24.67 13.22 19.52
CA TRP A 185 25.21 13.01 20.86
C TRP A 185 25.50 14.35 21.54
N GLN A 186 25.89 14.33 22.82
CA GLN A 186 26.35 15.53 23.52
C GLN A 186 27.83 15.81 23.24
N PRO A 187 28.23 17.08 23.09
CA PRO A 187 29.64 17.43 22.88
C PRO A 187 30.47 17.03 24.11
N TYR A 188 31.74 16.70 23.89
CA TYR A 188 32.64 16.31 24.96
C TYR A 188 33.17 17.56 25.64
N ASP A 189 32.85 17.71 26.93
CA ASP A 189 33.31 18.81 27.78
C ASP A 189 34.12 18.32 29.01
N GLY A 190 34.64 17.08 28.90
CA GLY A 190 35.29 16.37 29.98
C GLY A 190 36.70 16.85 30.32
N PHE A 191 37.42 16.04 31.10
CA PHE A 191 38.67 16.48 31.74
C PHE A 191 39.91 16.42 30.85
N HIS A 192 39.85 15.67 29.77
CA HIS A 192 40.97 15.39 28.88
C HIS A 192 40.88 16.25 27.62
N THR A 193 41.94 16.29 26.83
CA THR A 193 41.90 17.00 25.54
C THR A 193 41.16 16.10 24.54
N PHE A 194 40.05 16.59 24.00
CA PHE A 194 39.33 15.90 22.93
C PHE A 194 40.24 15.68 21.72
N GLU A 195 40.25 14.47 21.17
CA GLU A 195 40.94 14.17 19.91
C GLU A 195 39.94 14.00 18.75
N LYS A 196 38.96 13.10 18.93
CA LYS A 196 37.99 12.76 17.88
C LYS A 196 36.82 11.92 18.40
N TYR A 197 35.75 11.98 17.63
CA TYR A 197 34.71 10.95 17.57
C TYR A 197 34.97 10.00 16.41
N GLU A 198 34.65 8.73 16.61
CA GLU A 198 34.57 7.74 15.54
C GLU A 198 33.20 7.08 15.56
N ILE A 199 32.55 7.02 14.39
CA ILE A 199 31.24 6.38 14.24
C ILE A 199 31.45 5.10 13.45
N TYR A 200 30.92 4.01 14.00
CA TYR A 200 31.01 2.69 13.43
C TYR A 200 29.64 2.19 13.03
N ARG A 201 29.58 1.40 11.96
CA ARG A 201 28.37 0.79 11.41
C ARG A 201 28.55 -0.72 11.28
N SER A 202 27.56 -1.50 11.70
CA SER A 202 27.41 -2.92 11.31
C SER A 202 26.04 -3.14 10.67
N GLN A 203 25.85 -4.31 10.07
CA GLN A 203 24.68 -4.62 9.24
C GLN A 203 24.15 -6.04 9.45
N GLY A 204 22.87 -6.23 9.12
CA GLY A 204 22.16 -7.52 9.12
C GLY A 204 21.58 -7.91 10.47
N ASP A 205 20.95 -9.08 10.53
CA ASP A 205 20.22 -9.56 11.72
C ASP A 205 21.12 -9.83 12.93
N ASN A 206 22.44 -9.94 12.71
CA ASN A 206 23.47 -10.14 13.74
C ASN A 206 24.28 -8.85 13.95
N CYS A 207 23.62 -7.70 14.07
CA CYS A 207 24.28 -6.46 14.46
C CYS A 207 25.19 -6.69 15.67
N SER A 208 26.47 -6.32 15.51
CA SER A 208 27.48 -6.47 16.53
C SER A 208 28.53 -5.37 16.40
N LYS A 209 29.25 -5.09 17.48
CA LYS A 209 30.43 -4.23 17.42
C LYS A 209 31.62 -4.94 16.77
N ALA A 210 31.65 -6.27 16.81
CA ALA A 210 32.79 -7.07 16.35
C ALA A 210 32.98 -7.08 14.82
N ASN A 211 31.90 -6.84 14.06
CA ASN A 211 31.89 -6.81 12.61
C ASN A 211 31.64 -5.39 12.05
N ALA A 212 31.79 -4.36 12.88
CA ALA A 212 31.50 -3.00 12.48
C ALA A 212 32.68 -2.36 11.73
N GLU A 213 32.35 -1.54 10.74
CA GLU A 213 33.30 -0.73 9.98
C GLU A 213 33.24 0.74 10.43
N LEU A 214 34.37 1.44 10.33
CA LEU A 214 34.44 2.86 10.60
C LEU A 214 33.82 3.63 9.43
N VAL A 215 32.77 4.41 9.69
CA VAL A 215 32.07 5.21 8.67
C VAL A 215 32.34 6.70 8.76
N ALA A 216 32.75 7.20 9.93
CA ALA A 216 33.16 8.60 10.08
C ALA A 216 34.20 8.81 11.19
N THR A 217 35.07 9.79 10.98
CA THR A 217 35.95 10.36 12.01
C THR A 217 35.72 11.87 12.07
N ILE A 218 35.43 12.39 13.26
CA ILE A 218 35.07 13.79 13.47
C ILE A 218 36.03 14.37 14.53
N THR A 219 36.88 15.32 14.14
CA THR A 219 37.89 15.94 15.02
C THR A 219 37.43 17.27 15.63
N ASP A 220 36.24 17.72 15.27
CA ASP A 220 35.62 18.92 15.83
C ASP A 220 34.68 18.51 16.96
N VAL A 221 34.98 18.96 18.18
CA VAL A 221 34.23 18.60 19.40
C VAL A 221 32.80 19.11 19.35
N ASP A 222 32.56 20.22 18.64
CA ASP A 222 31.25 20.87 18.54
C ASP A 222 30.38 20.23 17.45
N LYS A 223 30.93 19.34 16.62
CA LYS A 223 30.16 18.60 15.61
C LYS A 223 29.56 17.35 16.23
N THR A 224 28.32 17.47 16.68
CA THR A 224 27.60 16.44 17.44
C THR A 224 26.48 15.74 16.66
N GLU A 225 26.58 15.79 15.33
CA GLU A 225 25.62 15.19 14.41
C GLU A 225 26.33 14.47 13.26
N TYR A 226 25.75 13.37 12.82
CA TYR A 226 26.22 12.58 11.69
C TYR A 226 25.05 12.02 10.89
N PHE A 227 25.16 12.09 9.56
CA PHE A 227 24.23 11.47 8.63
C PHE A 227 24.99 10.50 7.73
N ASP A 228 24.52 9.25 7.64
CA ASP A 228 25.09 8.28 6.73
C ASP A 228 24.48 8.44 5.34
N LEU A 229 25.21 9.05 4.41
CA LEU A 229 24.74 9.28 3.04
C LEU A 229 25.05 8.11 2.09
N THR A 230 25.83 7.13 2.54
CA THR A 230 26.22 5.95 1.74
C THR A 230 26.04 4.65 2.55
N PRO A 231 24.82 4.37 3.04
CA PRO A 231 24.52 3.12 3.72
C PRO A 231 24.51 1.93 2.74
N PRO A 232 24.94 0.74 3.18
CA PRO A 232 24.78 -0.49 2.42
C PRO A 232 23.32 -0.93 2.43
N ILE A 233 22.89 -1.64 1.38
CA ILE A 233 21.53 -2.19 1.30
C ILE A 233 21.44 -3.37 2.29
N SER A 234 20.69 -3.17 3.37
CA SER A 234 20.49 -4.14 4.45
C SER A 234 19.15 -3.88 5.13
N ASN A 235 18.52 -4.92 5.67
CA ASN A 235 17.26 -4.81 6.41
C ASN A 235 17.45 -4.19 7.82
N ASN A 236 18.69 -4.22 8.34
CA ASN A 236 19.03 -3.62 9.62
C ASN A 236 20.43 -3.00 9.54
N LEU A 237 20.58 -1.80 10.08
CA LEU A 237 21.83 -1.09 10.23
C LEU A 237 22.01 -0.69 11.68
N CYS A 238 23.21 -0.87 12.23
CA CYS A 238 23.47 -0.58 13.64
C CYS A 238 24.70 0.28 13.79
N TYR A 239 24.60 1.31 14.63
CA TYR A 239 25.63 2.33 14.76
C TYR A 239 26.07 2.46 16.21
N PHE A 240 27.33 2.81 16.41
CA PHE A 240 27.82 3.22 17.72
C PHE A 240 28.94 4.25 17.59
N LEU A 241 29.09 5.03 18.64
CA LEU A 241 30.08 6.08 18.79
C LEU A 241 31.26 5.58 19.63
N ARG A 242 32.48 5.97 19.27
CA ARG A 242 33.66 5.94 20.12
C ARG A 242 34.17 7.36 20.33
N ILE A 243 34.64 7.65 21.53
CA ILE A 243 35.19 8.95 21.90
C ILE A 243 36.66 8.78 22.26
N TYR A 244 37.53 9.56 21.64
CA TYR A 244 38.97 9.54 21.88
C TYR A 244 39.44 10.87 22.47
N THR A 245 40.34 10.76 23.44
CA THR A 245 41.04 11.88 24.08
C THR A 245 42.55 11.66 24.01
N ASP A 246 43.34 12.61 24.52
CA ASP A 246 44.80 12.49 24.63
C ASP A 246 45.26 11.29 25.50
N GLN A 247 44.35 10.65 26.23
CA GLN A 247 44.59 9.42 26.99
C GLN A 247 44.19 8.14 26.24
N GLY A 248 43.70 8.24 25.00
CA GLY A 248 43.23 7.12 24.18
C GLY A 248 41.72 7.01 24.11
N LEU A 249 41.20 5.79 23.95
CA LEU A 249 39.75 5.53 23.89
C LEU A 249 39.13 5.79 25.26
N LEU A 250 38.26 6.80 25.35
CA LEU A 250 37.49 7.09 26.55
C LEU A 250 36.38 6.05 26.76
N GLY A 251 35.67 5.73 25.68
CA GLY A 251 34.67 4.67 25.68
C GLY A 251 33.80 4.62 24.44
N GLU A 252 32.79 3.75 24.49
CA GLU A 252 31.91 3.45 23.36
C GLU A 252 30.43 3.46 23.77
N SER A 253 29.56 3.96 22.91
CA SER A 253 28.10 3.91 23.13
C SER A 253 27.53 2.49 23.02
N TYR A 254 26.27 2.34 23.40
CA TYR A 254 25.48 1.19 22.98
C TYR A 254 25.26 1.18 21.46
N LEU A 255 24.80 0.03 20.94
CA LEU A 255 24.40 -0.09 19.54
C LEU A 255 23.02 0.52 19.35
N GLU A 256 22.93 1.49 18.48
CA GLU A 256 21.68 2.09 18.01
C GLU A 256 21.26 1.41 16.70
N THR A 257 20.15 0.68 16.74
CA THR A 257 19.61 -0.03 15.56
C THR A 257 18.68 0.88 14.78
N PHE A 258 18.82 0.88 13.47
CA PHE A 258 17.95 1.54 12.52
C PHE A 258 17.46 0.53 11.48
N ASP A 259 16.15 0.47 11.31
CA ASP A 259 15.48 -0.33 10.30
C ASP A 259 15.17 0.59 9.09
N PRO A 260 15.85 0.39 7.94
CA PRO A 260 15.61 1.20 6.75
C PRO A 260 14.20 1.12 6.21
N PHE A 261 13.36 0.17 6.63
CA PHE A 261 11.94 0.12 6.27
C PHE A 261 11.19 1.41 6.64
N TYR A 262 11.61 2.12 7.70
CA TYR A 262 10.97 3.38 8.08
C TYR A 262 11.40 4.58 7.22
N LEU A 263 12.44 4.44 6.37
CA LEU A 263 12.91 5.55 5.53
C LEU A 263 11.84 5.95 4.51
N ARG A 264 11.48 7.23 4.56
CA ARG A 264 10.60 7.88 3.61
C ARG A 264 11.43 8.63 2.58
N ILE A 265 10.93 8.66 1.36
CA ILE A 265 11.51 9.45 0.27
C ILE A 265 10.46 10.41 -0.25
N ASP A 266 10.87 11.66 -0.46
CA ASP A 266 9.97 12.68 -0.97
C ASP A 266 9.59 12.37 -2.44
N PRO A 267 8.33 12.60 -2.81
CA PRO A 267 7.92 12.50 -4.20
C PRO A 267 8.52 13.62 -5.04
N VAL A 268 8.53 13.41 -6.35
CA VAL A 268 8.93 14.42 -7.34
C VAL A 268 7.72 15.14 -7.91
N ASN A 269 7.89 16.41 -8.29
CA ASN A 269 6.86 17.16 -8.99
C ASN A 269 6.76 16.68 -10.44
N LEU A 270 5.62 16.09 -10.81
CA LEU A 270 5.27 15.70 -12.17
C LEU A 270 4.67 16.91 -12.92
N ASN A 271 5.30 17.29 -14.02
CA ASN A 271 4.76 18.32 -14.90
C ASN A 271 3.56 17.78 -15.68
N GLU A 272 2.69 18.67 -16.14
CA GLU A 272 1.52 18.31 -16.94
C GLU A 272 1.93 17.50 -18.19
N PRO A 273 1.41 16.26 -18.35
CA PRO A 273 1.74 15.41 -19.49
C PRO A 273 1.26 16.00 -20.82
N THR A 274 2.02 15.76 -21.89
CA THR A 274 1.60 16.16 -23.25
C THR A 274 1.18 14.95 -24.07
N VAL A 275 -0.01 15.03 -24.67
CA VAL A 275 -0.57 13.98 -25.54
C VAL A 275 -0.30 14.32 -27.00
N ALA A 276 0.29 13.38 -27.75
CA ALA A 276 0.55 13.53 -29.18
C ALA A 276 0.12 12.26 -29.93
N GLY A 277 -1.12 12.24 -30.41
CA GLY A 277 -1.69 11.04 -31.03
C GLY A 277 -1.85 9.91 -30.00
N ASN A 278 -1.16 8.79 -30.21
CA ASN A 278 -1.19 7.63 -29.32
C ASN A 278 0.03 7.56 -28.38
N THR A 279 0.69 8.69 -28.12
CA THR A 279 1.80 8.75 -27.16
C THR A 279 1.53 9.78 -26.07
N ILE A 280 2.05 9.51 -24.87
CA ILE A 280 1.96 10.41 -23.71
C ILE A 280 3.38 10.68 -23.23
N SER A 281 3.81 11.94 -23.28
CA SER A 281 5.13 12.34 -22.78
C SER A 281 5.01 12.86 -21.35
N LEU A 282 5.87 12.35 -20.47
CA LEU A 282 5.98 12.69 -19.06
C LEU A 282 7.31 13.40 -18.81
N SER A 283 7.31 14.37 -17.90
CA SER A 283 8.54 14.95 -17.36
C SER A 283 8.34 15.34 -15.90
N TRP A 284 9.38 15.19 -15.08
CA TRP A 284 9.32 15.43 -13.64
C TRP A 284 10.59 16.10 -13.12
N ALA A 285 10.55 16.64 -11.90
CA ALA A 285 11.73 17.15 -11.23
C ALA A 285 12.66 16.01 -10.78
N ALA A 286 13.98 16.24 -10.75
CA ALA A 286 14.92 15.23 -10.23
C ALA A 286 14.72 15.04 -8.71
N SER A 287 14.85 13.80 -8.23
CA SER A 287 14.90 13.50 -6.80
C SER A 287 16.20 14.02 -6.18
N GLU A 288 16.08 14.78 -5.10
CA GLU A 288 17.22 15.29 -4.34
C GLU A 288 17.66 14.34 -3.22
N SER A 289 16.96 13.21 -3.04
CA SER A 289 17.24 12.28 -1.96
C SER A 289 18.60 11.59 -2.16
N PRO A 290 19.48 11.55 -1.13
CA PRO A 290 20.75 10.83 -1.22
C PRO A 290 20.55 9.32 -1.35
N TYR A 291 19.40 8.80 -0.90
CA TYR A 291 19.06 7.36 -0.97
C TYR A 291 18.24 7.00 -2.21
N PHE A 292 18.11 7.91 -3.17
CA PHE A 292 17.39 7.65 -4.41
C PHE A 292 18.02 6.50 -5.22
N SER A 293 17.19 5.57 -5.68
CA SER A 293 17.55 4.39 -6.48
C SER A 293 17.14 4.55 -7.93
N HIS A 294 15.83 4.64 -8.19
CA HIS A 294 15.25 4.67 -9.53
C HIS A 294 13.81 5.22 -9.49
N TYR A 295 13.27 5.61 -10.64
CA TYR A 295 11.85 5.95 -10.77
C TYR A 295 11.05 4.73 -11.26
N GLU A 296 9.82 4.61 -10.81
CA GLU A 296 8.81 3.70 -11.34
C GLU A 296 7.61 4.52 -11.83
N ILE A 297 7.24 4.33 -13.09
CA ILE A 297 6.11 5.00 -13.72
C ILE A 297 4.93 4.06 -13.66
N ILE A 298 3.83 4.54 -13.08
CA ILE A 298 2.60 3.77 -12.88
C ILE A 298 1.45 4.49 -13.55
N VAL A 299 0.58 3.71 -14.16
CA VAL A 299 -0.71 4.14 -14.68
C VAL A 299 -1.81 3.58 -13.81
N ARG A 300 -2.75 4.45 -13.43
CA ARG A 300 -3.88 4.11 -12.56
C ARG A 300 -5.21 4.49 -13.20
N ASN A 301 -6.25 3.80 -12.77
CA ASN A 301 -7.62 4.19 -13.08
C ASN A 301 -8.25 5.11 -12.01
N HIS A 302 -7.51 5.52 -10.98
CA HIS A 302 -8.01 6.34 -9.87
C HIS A 302 -6.99 7.41 -9.45
N GLU A 303 -7.47 8.47 -8.79
CA GLU A 303 -6.63 9.56 -8.29
C GLU A 303 -5.75 9.16 -7.09
N GLY A 304 -6.23 8.24 -6.25
CA GLY A 304 -5.56 7.78 -5.04
C GLY A 304 -6.52 7.05 -4.10
N GLY A 305 -6.03 6.65 -2.92
CA GLY A 305 -6.82 5.97 -1.90
C GLY A 305 -7.01 4.47 -2.14
N SER A 306 -8.04 3.90 -1.51
CA SER A 306 -8.40 2.49 -1.61
C SER A 306 -9.86 2.34 -2.02
N GLY A 307 -10.15 1.46 -2.97
CA GLY A 307 -11.49 1.25 -3.50
C GLY A 307 -11.58 -0.05 -4.30
N TYR A 308 -12.81 -0.55 -4.48
CA TYR A 308 -13.04 -1.71 -5.33
C TYR A 308 -12.68 -1.39 -6.78
N GLY A 309 -11.88 -2.24 -7.42
CA GLY A 309 -11.49 -2.10 -8.82
C GLY A 309 -10.38 -1.07 -9.08
N TYR A 310 -9.76 -0.52 -8.03
CA TYR A 310 -8.57 0.32 -8.15
C TYR A 310 -7.38 -0.53 -8.62
N GLN A 311 -6.66 -0.05 -9.62
CA GLN A 311 -5.58 -0.78 -10.26
C GLN A 311 -4.39 0.13 -10.50
N ASP A 312 -3.25 -0.25 -9.92
CA ASP A 312 -1.93 0.33 -10.17
C ASP A 312 -1.18 -0.56 -11.18
N ILE A 313 -0.89 -0.04 -12.37
CA ILE A 313 -0.21 -0.79 -13.43
C ILE A 313 1.17 -0.17 -13.68
N PRO A 314 2.27 -0.83 -13.28
CA PRO A 314 3.62 -0.39 -13.64
C PRO A 314 3.81 -0.44 -15.15
N VAL A 315 4.25 0.66 -15.75
CA VAL A 315 4.50 0.76 -17.20
C VAL A 315 5.97 0.96 -17.55
N ALA A 316 6.79 1.49 -16.62
CA ALA A 316 8.23 1.60 -16.81
C ALA A 316 8.99 1.67 -15.48
N THR A 317 10.25 1.21 -15.52
CA THR A 317 11.24 1.43 -14.46
C THR A 317 12.43 2.16 -15.07
N ILE A 318 12.74 3.36 -14.56
CA ILE A 318 13.82 4.21 -15.06
C ILE A 318 14.99 4.13 -14.09
N THR A 319 15.98 3.30 -14.43
CA THR A 319 17.15 3.03 -13.58
C THR A 319 18.26 4.08 -13.72
N ASP A 320 18.27 4.86 -14.80
CA ASP A 320 19.16 6.01 -14.92
C ASP A 320 18.62 7.19 -14.10
N ARG A 321 19.34 7.53 -13.03
CA ARG A 321 18.94 8.53 -12.02
C ARG A 321 18.84 9.95 -12.58
N GLU A 322 19.55 10.23 -13.67
CA GLU A 322 19.56 11.55 -14.32
C GLU A 322 18.38 11.74 -15.29
N THR A 323 17.70 10.64 -15.66
CA THR A 323 16.56 10.70 -16.57
C THR A 323 15.33 11.24 -15.85
N THR A 324 14.77 12.32 -16.38
CA THR A 324 13.61 13.05 -15.82
C THR A 324 12.47 13.21 -16.83
N GLU A 325 12.55 12.47 -17.93
CA GLU A 325 11.54 12.44 -18.99
C GLU A 325 11.35 11.01 -19.49
N TRP A 326 10.14 10.69 -19.92
CA TRP A 326 9.81 9.41 -20.53
C TRP A 326 8.59 9.54 -21.45
N VAL A 327 8.56 8.77 -22.52
CA VAL A 327 7.44 8.73 -23.46
C VAL A 327 6.78 7.36 -23.40
N ASP A 328 5.50 7.35 -23.08
CA ASP A 328 4.66 6.17 -23.24
C ASP A 328 4.24 6.04 -24.72
N ASP A 329 4.91 5.15 -25.44
CA ASP A 329 4.57 4.81 -26.83
C ASP A 329 3.41 3.80 -26.92
N ASN A 330 2.97 3.24 -25.79
CA ASN A 330 1.84 2.33 -25.72
C ASN A 330 0.96 2.59 -24.49
N PRO A 331 0.30 3.78 -24.40
CA PRO A 331 -0.61 4.13 -23.31
C PRO A 331 -1.67 3.04 -23.04
N PRO A 332 -2.28 2.98 -21.85
CA PRO A 332 -3.21 1.90 -21.54
C PRO A 332 -4.46 1.88 -22.42
N TYR A 333 -5.19 0.77 -22.37
CA TYR A 333 -6.46 0.57 -23.07
C TYR A 333 -7.68 0.99 -22.23
N PHE A 334 -7.59 2.12 -21.54
CA PHE A 334 -8.73 2.76 -20.88
C PHE A 334 -8.59 4.29 -21.00
N GLU A 335 -9.71 5.00 -20.92
CA GLU A 335 -9.71 6.45 -21.06
C GLU A 335 -9.25 7.17 -19.78
N ASN A 336 -8.75 8.38 -19.95
CA ASN A 336 -8.36 9.30 -18.88
C ASN A 336 -7.46 8.70 -17.79
N PRO A 337 -6.34 8.04 -18.15
CA PRO A 337 -5.44 7.43 -17.17
C PRO A 337 -4.76 8.44 -16.26
N PHE A 338 -4.51 8.02 -15.01
CA PHE A 338 -3.70 8.77 -14.06
C PHE A 338 -2.25 8.27 -14.12
N TYR A 339 -1.32 9.13 -14.52
CA TYR A 339 0.11 8.82 -14.47
C TYR A 339 0.70 9.29 -13.14
N HIS A 340 1.49 8.43 -12.48
CA HIS A 340 2.17 8.70 -11.22
C HIS A 340 3.63 8.24 -11.29
N ILE A 341 4.55 9.06 -10.79
CA ILE A 341 5.97 8.73 -10.68
C ILE A 341 6.30 8.39 -9.23
N ARG A 342 6.57 7.10 -8.95
CA ARG A 342 7.12 6.66 -7.67
C ARG A 342 8.63 6.83 -7.68
N VAL A 343 9.14 7.48 -6.64
CA VAL A 343 10.57 7.60 -6.37
C VAL A 343 10.94 6.49 -5.42
N HIS A 344 11.85 5.59 -5.81
CA HIS A 344 12.29 4.48 -4.96
C HIS A 344 13.60 4.79 -4.24
N THR A 345 13.71 4.36 -3.00
CA THR A 345 14.96 4.32 -2.23
C THR A 345 15.82 3.13 -2.62
N LEU A 346 17.11 3.14 -2.24
CA LEU A 346 18.01 1.98 -2.35
C LEU A 346 17.55 0.77 -1.52
N PHE A 347 16.62 0.96 -0.59
CA PHE A 347 16.06 -0.08 0.29
C PHE A 347 14.72 -0.64 -0.18
N GLY A 348 14.13 -0.08 -1.25
CA GLY A 348 12.86 -0.54 -1.84
C GLY A 348 11.61 0.18 -1.34
N ASN A 349 11.71 1.08 -0.35
CA ASN A 349 10.61 1.99 -0.02
C ASN A 349 10.43 3.01 -1.14
N TYR A 350 9.21 3.50 -1.33
CA TYR A 350 8.88 4.47 -2.36
C TYR A 350 8.11 5.68 -1.82
N SER A 351 8.09 6.75 -2.61
CA SER A 351 7.39 7.99 -2.28
C SER A 351 5.87 7.79 -2.24
N GLU A 352 5.25 8.23 -1.16
CA GLU A 352 3.79 8.27 -1.02
C GLU A 352 3.18 9.52 -1.69
N TYR A 353 1.85 9.57 -1.73
CA TYR A 353 1.13 10.76 -2.14
C TYR A 353 1.48 11.95 -1.22
N SER A 354 1.65 13.13 -1.80
CA SER A 354 1.90 14.38 -1.09
C SER A 354 1.00 15.48 -1.62
N THR A 355 0.58 16.38 -0.74
CA THR A 355 -0.15 17.61 -1.08
C THR A 355 0.78 18.77 -1.44
N ASP A 356 2.08 18.64 -1.17
CA ASP A 356 3.05 19.72 -1.35
C ASP A 356 3.58 19.82 -2.79
N VAL A 357 3.44 18.75 -3.57
CA VAL A 357 3.85 18.66 -4.97
C VAL A 357 2.80 17.91 -5.78
N THR A 358 2.73 18.17 -7.09
CA THR A 358 1.86 17.41 -7.98
C THR A 358 2.50 16.06 -8.27
N THR A 359 2.00 15.00 -7.64
CA THR A 359 2.55 13.64 -7.81
C THR A 359 1.97 12.92 -9.02
N PHE A 360 0.73 13.23 -9.40
CA PHE A 360 0.04 12.57 -10.51
C PHE A 360 -0.71 13.57 -11.40
N TRP A 361 -1.04 13.14 -12.61
CA TRP A 361 -1.96 13.82 -13.52
C TRP A 361 -2.96 12.85 -14.12
N GLN A 362 -4.24 13.25 -14.15
CA GLN A 362 -5.22 12.63 -15.04
C GLN A 362 -4.97 13.17 -16.45
N VAL A 363 -4.66 12.28 -17.39
CA VAL A 363 -4.33 12.66 -18.76
C VAL A 363 -5.56 12.50 -19.64
N PRO A 364 -6.10 13.57 -20.26
CA PRO A 364 -7.28 13.48 -21.13
C PRO A 364 -6.91 12.74 -22.43
N PHE A 365 -6.97 11.42 -22.38
CA PHE A 365 -6.53 10.51 -23.43
C PHE A 365 -7.51 9.35 -23.59
N LYS A 366 -7.79 8.98 -24.83
CA LYS A 366 -8.57 7.80 -25.17
C LYS A 366 -8.10 7.28 -26.52
N ARG A 367 -7.74 6.00 -26.56
CA ARG A 367 -7.45 5.31 -27.82
C ARG A 367 -8.71 5.26 -28.69
N PRO A 368 -8.60 5.46 -30.02
CA PRO A 368 -9.76 5.36 -30.92
C PRO A 368 -10.52 4.03 -30.84
N GLN A 369 -9.83 2.95 -30.44
CA GLN A 369 -10.41 1.62 -30.28
C GLN A 369 -11.34 1.45 -29.08
N ILE A 370 -11.16 2.28 -28.04
CA ILE A 370 -11.92 2.17 -26.80
C ILE A 370 -13.31 2.73 -27.07
N LEU A 371 -14.32 1.93 -26.81
CA LEU A 371 -15.72 2.30 -26.95
C LEU A 371 -16.07 3.45 -25.98
N SER A 372 -17.15 4.18 -26.22
CA SER A 372 -17.68 5.14 -25.23
C SER A 372 -18.29 4.48 -24.00
N LEU A 373 -18.34 3.15 -23.93
CA LEU A 373 -19.06 2.40 -22.91
C LEU A 373 -18.17 2.02 -21.72
N LYS A 374 -18.66 2.26 -20.50
CA LYS A 374 -18.08 1.72 -19.24
C LYS A 374 -18.68 0.37 -18.84
N GLN A 375 -19.87 0.08 -19.35
CA GLN A 375 -20.61 -1.16 -19.11
C GLN A 375 -21.34 -1.59 -20.37
N ILE A 376 -21.41 -2.89 -20.61
CA ILE A 376 -22.26 -3.50 -21.63
C ILE A 376 -23.21 -4.46 -20.94
N LYS A 377 -24.51 -4.26 -21.16
CA LYS A 377 -25.55 -5.17 -20.68
C LYS A 377 -25.74 -6.34 -21.61
N PHE A 378 -25.90 -6.05 -22.90
CA PHE A 378 -26.06 -7.07 -23.92
C PHE A 378 -25.24 -6.73 -25.17
N TYR A 379 -24.88 -7.77 -25.91
CA TYR A 379 -24.28 -7.65 -27.21
C TYR A 379 -24.95 -8.60 -28.19
N ALA A 380 -24.86 -8.29 -29.48
CA ALA A 380 -25.19 -9.22 -30.56
C ALA A 380 -24.10 -9.15 -31.63
N ILE A 381 -23.63 -10.32 -32.06
CA ILE A 381 -22.58 -10.42 -33.09
C ILE A 381 -23.25 -10.59 -34.45
N ASP A 382 -22.75 -9.85 -35.43
CA ASP A 382 -23.20 -9.98 -36.81
C ASP A 382 -22.55 -11.18 -37.50
N PRO A 383 -23.32 -12.19 -37.96
CA PRO A 383 -22.74 -13.40 -38.54
C PRO A 383 -22.23 -13.18 -39.98
N SER A 384 -22.47 -12.03 -40.61
CA SER A 384 -22.10 -11.78 -42.00
C SER A 384 -21.25 -10.53 -42.24
N GLU A 385 -21.00 -9.72 -41.19
CA GLU A 385 -20.29 -8.44 -41.29
C GLU A 385 -19.32 -8.25 -40.12
N PRO A 386 -18.33 -7.34 -40.24
CA PRO A 386 -17.39 -7.07 -39.15
C PRO A 386 -18.00 -6.19 -38.05
N VAL A 387 -19.18 -6.56 -37.56
CA VAL A 387 -20.02 -5.71 -36.69
C VAL A 387 -20.40 -6.42 -35.40
N VAL A 388 -20.38 -5.67 -34.30
CA VAL A 388 -21.00 -6.05 -33.03
C VAL A 388 -21.94 -4.92 -32.59
N TYR A 389 -23.12 -5.31 -32.14
CA TYR A 389 -24.10 -4.41 -31.55
C TYR A 389 -23.95 -4.47 -30.03
N PHE A 390 -23.96 -3.32 -29.37
CA PHE A 390 -23.91 -3.22 -27.92
C PHE A 390 -25.11 -2.47 -27.39
N TRP A 391 -25.61 -2.88 -26.23
CA TRP A 391 -26.50 -2.08 -25.40
C TRP A 391 -25.84 -1.88 -24.03
N GLY A 392 -25.44 -0.65 -23.72
CA GLY A 392 -24.51 -0.36 -22.61
C GLY A 392 -24.60 1.08 -22.11
N GLN A 393 -23.95 1.36 -20.98
CA GLN A 393 -23.87 2.73 -20.43
C GLN A 393 -22.60 3.43 -20.91
N GLU A 394 -22.75 4.67 -21.35
CA GLU A 394 -21.60 5.53 -21.65
C GLU A 394 -20.79 5.84 -20.39
N SER A 395 -19.51 6.08 -20.58
CA SER A 395 -18.59 6.48 -19.52
C SER A 395 -18.84 7.89 -19.02
N GLY A 396 -18.25 8.20 -17.87
CA GLY A 396 -18.52 9.43 -17.12
C GLY A 396 -19.25 9.16 -15.81
N GLU A 397 -19.22 10.14 -14.92
CA GLU A 397 -19.70 10.01 -13.54
C GLU A 397 -21.22 9.75 -13.48
N GLY A 398 -21.62 8.87 -12.56
CA GLY A 398 -23.02 8.64 -12.22
C GLY A 398 -23.77 7.69 -13.15
N LEU A 399 -25.09 7.61 -12.95
CA LEU A 399 -25.98 6.73 -13.72
C LEU A 399 -26.29 7.38 -15.08
N GLN A 400 -25.62 6.88 -16.13
CA GLN A 400 -25.89 7.27 -17.51
C GLN A 400 -27.00 6.37 -18.09
N PRO A 401 -27.84 6.88 -19.01
CA PRO A 401 -28.81 6.05 -19.70
C PRO A 401 -28.10 5.00 -20.56
N TYR A 402 -28.74 3.85 -20.75
CA TYR A 402 -28.24 2.86 -21.69
C TYR A 402 -28.46 3.31 -23.13
N THR A 403 -27.45 3.16 -23.97
CA THR A 403 -27.50 3.45 -25.41
C THR A 403 -27.15 2.21 -26.22
N MET A 404 -27.61 2.15 -27.47
CA MET A 404 -27.26 1.09 -28.38
C MET A 404 -26.31 1.56 -29.47
N LEU A 405 -25.22 0.82 -29.63
CA LEU A 405 -24.15 1.14 -30.58
C LEU A 405 -24.03 0.03 -31.61
N ARG A 406 -23.83 0.41 -32.87
CA ARG A 406 -23.32 -0.46 -33.93
C ARG A 406 -21.84 -0.17 -34.13
N VAL A 407 -20.99 -1.15 -33.83
CA VAL A 407 -19.54 -0.99 -33.85
C VAL A 407 -18.93 -1.89 -34.91
N ASN A 408 -18.12 -1.31 -35.80
CA ASN A 408 -17.34 -2.07 -36.77
C ASN A 408 -15.93 -2.29 -36.22
N TYR A 409 -15.55 -3.56 -36.03
CA TYR A 409 -14.28 -3.91 -35.41
C TYR A 409 -13.09 -3.95 -36.39
N ASP A 410 -13.33 -3.88 -37.70
CA ASP A 410 -12.24 -3.69 -38.68
C ASP A 410 -11.79 -2.22 -38.70
N THR A 411 -12.75 -1.30 -38.68
CA THR A 411 -12.47 0.15 -38.65
C THR A 411 -12.22 0.66 -37.23
N GLN A 412 -12.61 -0.12 -36.22
CA GLN A 412 -12.55 0.24 -34.80
C GLN A 412 -13.34 1.52 -34.52
N GLN A 413 -14.52 1.66 -35.14
CA GLN A 413 -15.37 2.85 -35.03
C GLN A 413 -16.83 2.46 -34.74
N THR A 414 -17.52 3.32 -33.99
CA THR A 414 -18.97 3.31 -33.90
C THR A 414 -19.54 3.87 -35.20
N GLU A 415 -20.26 3.05 -35.97
CA GLU A 415 -20.82 3.44 -37.27
C GLU A 415 -22.22 4.02 -37.15
N ALA A 416 -22.98 3.63 -36.12
CA ALA A 416 -24.30 4.18 -35.83
C ALA A 416 -24.66 4.06 -34.34
N VAL A 417 -25.51 4.96 -33.87
CA VAL A 417 -26.08 4.99 -32.51
C VAL A 417 -27.59 5.01 -32.66
N ALA A 418 -28.31 4.28 -31.82
CA ALA A 418 -29.77 4.29 -31.84
C ALA A 418 -30.31 5.71 -31.62
N ASP A 419 -31.24 6.12 -32.48
CA ASP A 419 -31.87 7.45 -32.42
C ASP A 419 -32.89 7.57 -31.29
N ILE A 420 -33.47 6.44 -30.89
CA ILE A 420 -34.33 6.30 -29.72
C ILE A 420 -33.71 5.25 -28.80
N SER A 421 -33.34 5.67 -27.58
CA SER A 421 -32.87 4.74 -26.56
C SER A 421 -34.04 3.93 -25.99
N PRO A 422 -33.87 2.63 -25.73
CA PRO A 422 -34.89 1.83 -25.05
C PRO A 422 -35.23 2.46 -23.67
N PRO A 423 -36.51 2.81 -23.40
CA PRO A 423 -36.88 3.60 -22.23
C PRO A 423 -36.82 2.84 -20.92
N SER A 424 -36.82 1.51 -20.96
CA SER A 424 -36.86 0.64 -19.78
C SER A 424 -35.75 -0.38 -19.82
N ASP A 425 -35.29 -0.77 -18.63
CA ASP A 425 -34.34 -1.86 -18.50
C ASP A 425 -35.02 -3.23 -18.73
N THR A 426 -34.31 -4.20 -19.30
CA THR A 426 -34.79 -5.58 -19.48
C THR A 426 -33.69 -6.59 -19.22
N ASN A 427 -34.04 -7.82 -18.84
CA ASN A 427 -33.10 -8.93 -18.71
C ASN A 427 -33.07 -9.84 -19.95
N VAL A 428 -33.84 -9.51 -20.98
CA VAL A 428 -33.85 -10.24 -22.26
C VAL A 428 -32.75 -9.70 -23.17
N PRO A 429 -31.83 -10.55 -23.66
CA PRO A 429 -30.76 -10.11 -24.55
C PRO A 429 -31.27 -9.48 -25.85
N ILE A 430 -30.52 -8.49 -26.36
CA ILE A 430 -30.76 -7.96 -27.70
C ILE A 430 -30.44 -9.04 -28.73
N LYS A 431 -31.22 -9.12 -29.81
CA LYS A 431 -31.01 -10.13 -30.87
C LYS A 431 -30.96 -9.47 -32.23
N LEU A 432 -29.98 -9.87 -33.03
CA LEU A 432 -29.91 -9.54 -34.45
C LEU A 432 -30.70 -10.57 -35.24
N ILE A 433 -31.74 -10.15 -35.95
CA ILE A 433 -32.65 -11.03 -36.67
C ILE A 433 -32.65 -10.65 -38.15
N VAL A 434 -32.45 -11.66 -39.02
CA VAL A 434 -32.61 -11.54 -40.46
C VAL A 434 -33.90 -12.24 -40.85
N SER A 435 -34.91 -11.47 -41.25
CA SER A 435 -36.24 -11.95 -41.65
C SER A 435 -36.64 -11.34 -43.00
N PRO A 436 -37.82 -11.68 -43.57
CA PRO A 436 -38.34 -11.01 -44.75
C PRO A 436 -38.46 -9.47 -44.61
N ASN A 437 -38.51 -8.97 -43.37
CA ASN A 437 -38.55 -7.54 -43.04
C ASN A 437 -37.17 -6.85 -43.08
N GLY A 438 -36.11 -7.61 -43.41
CA GLY A 438 -34.73 -7.16 -43.44
C GLY A 438 -33.93 -7.61 -42.22
N LYS A 439 -32.77 -6.99 -42.05
CA LYS A 439 -31.86 -7.19 -40.91
C LYS A 439 -32.21 -6.19 -39.83
N GLU A 440 -32.73 -6.66 -38.71
CA GLU A 440 -33.24 -5.83 -37.62
C GLU A 440 -32.53 -6.19 -36.31
N LEU A 441 -32.18 -5.18 -35.51
CA LEU A 441 -31.81 -5.38 -34.11
C LEU A 441 -33.09 -5.24 -33.27
N VAL A 442 -33.35 -6.23 -32.42
CA VAL A 442 -34.60 -6.34 -31.67
C VAL A 442 -34.32 -6.27 -30.17
N VAL A 443 -35.10 -5.44 -29.48
CA VAL A 443 -35.00 -5.23 -28.03
C VAL A 443 -36.37 -5.41 -27.42
N HIS A 444 -36.44 -6.16 -26.32
CA HIS A 444 -37.67 -6.27 -25.54
C HIS A 444 -37.87 -5.02 -24.65
N GLN A 445 -39.09 -4.46 -24.67
CA GLN A 445 -39.49 -3.31 -23.87
C GLN A 445 -40.92 -3.49 -23.33
N GLY A 446 -41.05 -3.87 -22.06
CA GLY A 446 -42.35 -4.02 -21.40
C GLY A 446 -43.12 -5.26 -21.88
N VAL A 447 -44.08 -5.08 -22.78
CA VAL A 447 -44.79 -6.18 -23.48
C VAL A 447 -44.51 -6.17 -24.98
N GLU A 448 -43.73 -5.20 -25.45
CA GLU A 448 -43.46 -4.99 -26.86
C GLU A 448 -42.06 -5.46 -27.24
N LEU A 449 -41.89 -5.82 -28.51
CA LEU A 449 -40.61 -5.93 -29.17
C LEU A 449 -40.37 -4.66 -30.01
N HIS A 450 -39.25 -3.97 -29.74
CA HIS A 450 -38.83 -2.77 -30.45
C HIS A 450 -37.83 -3.14 -31.53
N PHE A 451 -38.08 -2.70 -32.76
CA PHE A 451 -37.31 -3.05 -33.94
C PHE A 451 -36.53 -1.86 -34.45
N TYR A 452 -35.23 -2.07 -34.65
CA TYR A 452 -34.31 -1.08 -35.19
C TYR A 452 -33.74 -1.60 -36.51
N ASP A 453 -33.56 -0.73 -37.49
CA ASP A 453 -32.80 -1.06 -38.69
C ASP A 453 -31.35 -1.35 -38.31
N ALA A 454 -30.86 -2.56 -38.57
CA ALA A 454 -29.55 -2.98 -38.07
C ALA A 454 -28.38 -2.25 -38.73
N THR A 455 -28.58 -1.54 -39.84
CA THR A 455 -27.49 -0.78 -40.48
C THR A 455 -27.43 0.65 -39.94
N THR A 456 -28.59 1.32 -39.88
CA THR A 456 -28.70 2.73 -39.53
C THR A 456 -28.96 2.98 -38.04
N MET A 457 -29.36 1.93 -37.30
CA MET A 457 -29.83 1.98 -35.91
C MET A 457 -31.07 2.86 -35.71
N GLN A 458 -31.80 3.20 -36.78
CA GLN A 458 -33.05 3.94 -36.67
C GLN A 458 -34.18 3.05 -36.15
N PHE A 459 -34.91 3.54 -35.16
CA PHE A 459 -36.14 2.90 -34.69
C PHE A 459 -37.16 2.81 -35.83
N LYS A 460 -37.67 1.60 -36.08
CA LYS A 460 -38.67 1.35 -37.12
C LYS A 460 -40.07 1.38 -36.53
N TYR A 461 -40.32 0.53 -35.52
CA TYR A 461 -41.63 0.35 -34.88
C TYR A 461 -41.52 -0.56 -33.64
N ALA A 462 -42.57 -0.56 -32.83
CA ALA A 462 -42.78 -1.49 -31.72
C ALA A 462 -43.95 -2.43 -32.06
N VAL A 463 -43.86 -3.69 -31.64
CA VAL A 463 -44.90 -4.70 -31.88
C VAL A 463 -45.27 -5.37 -30.56
N ASP A 464 -46.56 -5.36 -30.24
CA ASP A 464 -47.18 -6.12 -29.14
C ASP A 464 -47.63 -7.50 -29.67
N PRO A 465 -46.97 -8.60 -29.27
CA PRO A 465 -47.28 -9.93 -29.78
C PRO A 465 -48.66 -10.42 -29.29
N GLU A 466 -49.54 -10.82 -30.22
CA GLU A 466 -50.90 -11.24 -29.87
C GLU A 466 -50.90 -12.42 -28.89
N GLY A 467 -51.60 -12.24 -27.77
CA GLY A 467 -51.78 -13.29 -26.76
C GLY A 467 -50.62 -13.49 -25.80
N VAL A 468 -49.54 -12.69 -25.90
CA VAL A 468 -48.38 -12.78 -25.01
C VAL A 468 -48.43 -11.65 -23.96
N PHE A 469 -48.46 -12.00 -22.68
CA PHE A 469 -48.59 -11.02 -21.60
C PHE A 469 -47.26 -10.55 -21.00
N SER A 470 -46.19 -11.33 -21.18
CA SER A 470 -44.83 -10.96 -20.79
C SER A 470 -43.84 -11.67 -21.69
N ILE A 471 -42.70 -11.05 -21.97
CA ILE A 471 -41.67 -11.64 -22.83
C ILE A 471 -40.46 -11.98 -21.97
N GLN A 472 -40.18 -13.28 -21.82
CA GLN A 472 -39.03 -13.76 -21.06
C GLN A 472 -37.84 -14.11 -21.96
N ASP A 473 -38.08 -14.50 -23.21
CA ASP A 473 -37.11 -14.51 -24.31
C ASP A 473 -37.87 -14.53 -25.66
N PHE A 474 -37.18 -14.36 -26.78
CA PHE A 474 -37.76 -14.48 -28.13
C PHE A 474 -36.72 -14.92 -29.18
N ASN A 475 -37.14 -15.53 -30.28
CA ASN A 475 -36.26 -15.84 -31.41
C ASN A 475 -37.04 -15.94 -32.73
N TYR A 476 -36.36 -16.03 -33.86
CA TYR A 476 -36.96 -16.14 -35.19
C TYR A 476 -36.52 -17.41 -35.90
N ASP A 477 -37.48 -18.25 -36.28
CA ASP A 477 -37.25 -19.47 -37.06
C ASP A 477 -37.31 -19.17 -38.56
N SER A 478 -36.13 -18.95 -39.12
CA SER A 478 -35.96 -18.69 -40.55
C SER A 478 -36.39 -19.84 -41.47
N LEU A 479 -36.53 -21.08 -40.97
CA LEU A 479 -36.96 -22.22 -41.80
C LEU A 479 -38.46 -22.16 -42.10
N ARG A 480 -39.24 -21.58 -41.20
CA ARG A 480 -40.71 -21.51 -41.26
C ARG A 480 -41.25 -20.09 -41.38
N ASP A 481 -40.40 -19.09 -41.23
CA ASP A 481 -40.78 -17.67 -41.18
C ASP A 481 -41.74 -17.35 -40.03
N ILE A 482 -41.40 -17.86 -38.83
CA ILE A 482 -42.20 -17.67 -37.61
C ILE A 482 -41.35 -17.12 -36.47
N TRP A 483 -42.01 -16.45 -35.54
CA TRP A 483 -41.45 -15.95 -34.29
C TRP A 483 -41.78 -16.91 -33.17
N VAL A 484 -40.82 -17.11 -32.27
CA VAL A 484 -40.95 -17.93 -31.07
C VAL A 484 -40.77 -17.01 -29.88
N ILE A 485 -41.70 -17.04 -28.93
CA ILE A 485 -41.68 -16.20 -27.73
C ILE A 485 -42.02 -17.08 -26.53
N SER A 486 -41.41 -16.84 -25.37
CA SER A 486 -41.86 -17.43 -24.09
C SER A 486 -42.34 -16.36 -23.15
N ASP A 487 -43.33 -16.74 -22.34
CA ASP A 487 -43.63 -16.04 -21.10
C ASP A 487 -43.21 -16.89 -19.87
N GLY A 488 -43.82 -16.65 -18.71
CA GLY A 488 -43.50 -17.39 -17.47
C GLY A 488 -44.09 -18.81 -17.40
N ASP A 489 -44.99 -19.18 -18.31
CA ASP A 489 -45.77 -20.42 -18.25
C ASP A 489 -45.82 -21.16 -19.61
N ASP A 490 -45.88 -20.41 -20.70
CA ASP A 490 -46.15 -20.88 -22.05
C ASP A 490 -45.05 -20.46 -23.06
N ILE A 491 -44.97 -21.23 -24.14
CA ILE A 491 -44.23 -20.92 -25.35
C ILE A 491 -45.21 -20.71 -26.51
N PHE A 492 -44.97 -19.68 -27.31
CA PHE A 492 -45.83 -19.21 -28.38
C PHE A 492 -45.09 -19.26 -29.72
N THR A 493 -45.79 -19.62 -30.78
CA THR A 493 -45.37 -19.38 -32.16
C THR A 493 -46.27 -18.32 -32.79
N LEU A 494 -45.67 -17.36 -33.48
CA LEU A 494 -46.39 -16.23 -34.07
C LEU A 494 -45.95 -15.98 -35.51
N GLN A 495 -46.88 -15.55 -36.35
CA GLN A 495 -46.59 -15.03 -37.67
C GLN A 495 -46.49 -13.52 -37.60
N ARG A 496 -45.46 -12.95 -38.21
CA ARG A 496 -45.33 -11.49 -38.34
C ARG A 496 -45.74 -11.03 -39.73
N ASP A 497 -46.54 -9.97 -39.79
CA ASP A 497 -46.73 -9.13 -40.99
C ASP A 497 -46.41 -7.68 -40.61
N ASN A 498 -45.17 -7.28 -40.88
CA ASN A 498 -44.66 -5.94 -40.57
C ASN A 498 -44.86 -5.55 -39.09
N ALA A 499 -45.81 -4.67 -38.81
CA ALA A 499 -46.06 -4.12 -37.48
C ALA A 499 -46.99 -4.98 -36.62
N ASN A 500 -47.48 -6.12 -37.12
CA ASN A 500 -48.36 -7.02 -36.37
C ASN A 500 -47.70 -8.40 -36.20
N MET A 501 -47.88 -9.00 -35.03
CA MET A 501 -47.55 -10.40 -34.74
C MET A 501 -48.81 -11.13 -34.30
N SER A 502 -49.27 -12.07 -35.10
CA SER A 502 -50.47 -12.87 -34.84
C SER A 502 -50.12 -14.25 -34.33
N LEU A 503 -50.85 -14.70 -33.32
CA LEU A 503 -50.65 -16.01 -32.71
C LEU A 503 -50.95 -17.14 -33.70
N ILE A 504 -50.04 -18.11 -33.81
CA ILE A 504 -50.25 -19.36 -34.53
C ILE A 504 -50.69 -20.43 -33.53
N ASP A 505 -49.86 -20.69 -32.52
CA ASP A 505 -50.09 -21.75 -31.53
C ASP A 505 -49.41 -21.43 -30.20
N THR A 506 -49.85 -22.12 -29.14
CA THR A 506 -49.30 -21.99 -27.78
C THR A 506 -49.31 -23.34 -27.06
N THR A 507 -48.28 -23.60 -26.27
CA THR A 507 -48.21 -24.78 -25.39
C THR A 507 -47.50 -24.44 -24.08
N PRO A 508 -47.89 -25.05 -22.94
CA PRO A 508 -47.15 -24.91 -21.70
C PRO A 508 -45.76 -25.57 -21.78
N HIS A 509 -44.80 -25.05 -21.02
CA HIS A 509 -43.45 -25.62 -20.91
C HIS A 509 -43.18 -26.35 -19.57
N PHE A 510 -43.10 -25.62 -18.47
CA PHE A 510 -42.69 -26.07 -17.13
C PHE A 510 -43.95 -26.13 -16.26
N VAL A 511 -43.95 -27.01 -15.27
CA VAL A 511 -45.10 -27.17 -14.37
C VAL A 511 -45.21 -25.98 -13.40
N GLU A 512 -44.06 -25.44 -12.98
CA GLU A 512 -43.97 -24.29 -12.10
C GLU A 512 -43.74 -23.02 -12.92
N HIS A 513 -44.50 -21.97 -12.59
CA HIS A 513 -44.35 -20.64 -13.14
C HIS A 513 -42.93 -20.10 -12.90
N GLN A 514 -42.25 -19.62 -13.95
CA GLN A 514 -40.95 -18.97 -13.82
C GLN A 514 -41.06 -17.47 -14.09
N GLY A 515 -41.20 -16.67 -13.03
CA GLY A 515 -41.35 -15.22 -13.16
C GLY A 515 -40.07 -14.43 -13.44
N SER A 516 -38.92 -15.11 -13.54
CA SER A 516 -37.60 -14.48 -13.75
C SER A 516 -37.20 -14.56 -15.23
N GLY A 517 -36.90 -13.42 -15.87
CA GLY A 517 -36.50 -13.35 -17.30
C GLY A 517 -35.13 -13.91 -17.63
N ARG A 518 -34.93 -15.20 -17.34
CA ARG A 518 -33.71 -15.98 -17.57
C ARG A 518 -34.02 -17.23 -18.38
N TYR A 519 -34.96 -17.07 -19.29
CA TYR A 519 -35.25 -18.04 -20.35
C TYR A 519 -34.24 -17.86 -21.47
N GLU A 520 -33.98 -18.94 -22.20
CA GLU A 520 -33.15 -18.89 -23.40
C GLU A 520 -33.67 -19.88 -24.45
N PHE A 521 -33.77 -19.39 -25.68
CA PHE A 521 -34.12 -20.17 -26.87
C PHE A 521 -32.92 -20.45 -27.75
N ILE A 522 -32.80 -21.71 -28.19
CA ILE A 522 -31.99 -22.06 -29.35
C ILE A 522 -32.89 -22.76 -30.37
N ILE A 523 -32.91 -22.23 -31.59
CA ILE A 523 -33.55 -22.86 -32.74
C ILE A 523 -32.49 -23.75 -33.40
N LEU A 524 -32.73 -25.05 -33.36
CA LEU A 524 -31.84 -26.05 -33.92
C LEU A 524 -31.95 -26.09 -35.44
N LYS A 525 -30.90 -26.55 -36.11
CA LYS A 525 -30.81 -26.66 -37.58
C LYS A 525 -31.94 -27.48 -38.22
N ASN A 526 -32.51 -28.43 -37.49
CA ASN A 526 -33.66 -29.23 -37.94
C ASN A 526 -35.01 -28.54 -37.68
N GLY A 527 -35.00 -27.32 -37.14
CA GLY A 527 -36.18 -26.54 -36.81
C GLY A 527 -36.86 -26.95 -35.49
N GLN A 528 -36.23 -27.78 -34.65
CA GLN A 528 -36.66 -27.99 -33.27
C GLN A 528 -36.26 -26.79 -32.41
N ILE A 529 -37.04 -26.52 -31.37
CA ILE A 529 -36.77 -25.44 -30.42
C ILE A 529 -36.37 -26.06 -29.10
N ILE A 530 -35.19 -25.73 -28.57
CA ILE A 530 -34.85 -26.01 -27.18
C ILE A 530 -35.11 -24.75 -26.34
N LEU A 531 -35.86 -24.92 -25.26
CA LEU A 531 -36.17 -23.91 -24.26
C LEU A 531 -35.65 -24.38 -22.91
N GLY A 532 -34.87 -23.55 -22.25
CA GLY A 532 -34.42 -23.78 -20.89
C GLY A 532 -34.65 -22.58 -19.99
N HIS A 533 -34.60 -22.83 -18.69
CA HIS A 533 -34.64 -21.81 -17.66
C HIS A 533 -33.65 -22.16 -16.54
N TYR A 534 -33.01 -21.14 -15.95
CA TYR A 534 -31.90 -21.37 -15.01
C TYR A 534 -32.26 -22.09 -13.70
N ASN A 535 -33.51 -21.97 -13.26
CA ASN A 535 -34.00 -22.68 -12.06
C ASN A 535 -34.34 -24.14 -12.35
N GLU A 536 -34.43 -24.53 -13.62
CA GLU A 536 -34.89 -25.85 -14.02
C GLU A 536 -33.70 -26.76 -14.30
N ALA A 537 -33.77 -28.01 -13.82
CA ALA A 537 -32.70 -28.98 -14.00
C ALA A 537 -32.71 -29.61 -15.42
N THR A 538 -33.81 -29.46 -16.14
CA THR A 538 -34.01 -29.97 -17.49
C THR A 538 -34.52 -28.88 -18.42
N SER A 539 -34.34 -29.09 -19.71
CA SER A 539 -34.89 -28.23 -20.76
C SER A 539 -36.01 -28.97 -21.49
N PHE A 540 -36.79 -28.25 -22.28
CA PHE A 540 -37.77 -28.84 -23.19
C PHE A 540 -37.35 -28.64 -24.64
N VAL A 541 -37.55 -29.67 -25.44
CA VAL A 541 -37.41 -29.63 -26.89
C VAL A 541 -38.80 -29.74 -27.49
N PHE A 542 -39.14 -28.79 -28.35
CA PHE A 542 -40.43 -28.70 -29.03
C PHE A 542 -40.26 -29.00 -30.52
N ASP A 543 -41.18 -29.81 -31.02
CA ASP A 543 -41.33 -30.12 -32.44
C ASP A 543 -42.44 -29.27 -33.04
N LEU A 544 -42.15 -28.67 -34.20
CA LEU A 544 -43.11 -27.87 -34.96
C LEU A 544 -43.40 -28.51 -36.32
N ASP A 545 -44.68 -28.46 -36.73
CA ASP A 545 -45.05 -28.76 -38.11
C ASP A 545 -44.62 -27.65 -39.09
N ALA A 546 -44.95 -27.79 -40.37
CA ALA A 546 -44.58 -26.82 -41.41
C ALA A 546 -45.29 -25.46 -41.28
N ASN A 547 -46.39 -25.39 -40.53
CA ASN A 547 -47.15 -24.16 -40.31
C ASN A 547 -46.79 -23.49 -38.96
N GLY A 548 -45.87 -24.08 -38.18
CA GLY A 548 -45.48 -23.57 -36.88
C GLY A 548 -46.35 -24.02 -35.71
N ASN A 549 -47.22 -25.03 -35.88
CA ASN A 549 -47.98 -25.60 -34.76
C ASN A 549 -47.11 -26.58 -33.97
N PHE A 550 -47.29 -26.63 -32.65
CA PHE A 550 -46.64 -27.60 -31.77
C PHE A 550 -47.24 -28.98 -31.99
N ILE A 551 -46.39 -29.96 -32.36
CA ILE A 551 -46.81 -31.35 -32.59
C ILE A 551 -46.26 -32.33 -31.55
N GLY A 552 -45.31 -31.89 -30.73
CA GLY A 552 -44.72 -32.69 -29.68
C GLY A 552 -43.75 -31.90 -28.82
N SER A 553 -43.53 -32.38 -27.60
CA SER A 553 -42.48 -31.90 -26.74
C SER A 553 -41.83 -33.06 -25.97
N GLN A 554 -40.57 -32.89 -25.61
CA GLN A 554 -39.84 -33.83 -24.76
C GLN A 554 -38.94 -33.07 -23.79
N SER A 555 -38.85 -33.55 -22.55
CA SER A 555 -37.86 -33.04 -21.60
C SER A 555 -36.50 -33.69 -21.85
N VAL A 556 -35.44 -32.88 -21.83
CA VAL A 556 -34.06 -33.31 -22.05
C VAL A 556 -33.18 -32.87 -20.88
N ASN A 557 -32.21 -33.71 -20.53
CA ASN A 557 -31.29 -33.46 -19.40
C ASN A 557 -30.13 -32.53 -19.80
N ILE A 558 -30.50 -31.36 -20.31
CA ILE A 558 -29.63 -30.22 -20.59
C ILE A 558 -30.11 -29.11 -19.69
N GLN A 559 -29.19 -28.48 -18.97
CA GLN A 559 -29.52 -27.40 -18.06
C GLN A 559 -28.91 -26.11 -18.60
N PHE A 560 -29.70 -25.05 -18.62
CA PHE A 560 -29.22 -23.70 -18.90
C PHE A 560 -28.76 -23.15 -17.56
N ARG A 561 -27.47 -23.24 -17.23
CA ARG A 561 -26.99 -22.76 -15.92
C ARG A 561 -26.55 -21.32 -16.00
N ASN A 562 -26.84 -20.61 -14.91
CA ASN A 562 -26.45 -19.23 -14.77
C ASN A 562 -25.90 -18.95 -13.37
N ASN A 563 -24.64 -19.31 -13.13
CA ASN A 563 -23.93 -18.88 -11.91
C ASN A 563 -23.58 -17.39 -11.88
N ASN A 564 -23.74 -16.66 -12.99
CA ASN A 564 -23.45 -15.23 -13.05
C ASN A 564 -24.52 -14.53 -13.88
N GLN A 565 -25.47 -13.88 -13.18
CA GLN A 565 -26.64 -13.20 -13.74
C GLN A 565 -26.36 -12.17 -14.85
N TYR A 566 -25.09 -11.90 -15.14
CA TYR A 566 -24.61 -10.98 -16.18
C TYR A 566 -23.98 -11.70 -17.38
N LYS A 567 -23.98 -13.04 -17.42
CA LYS A 567 -23.68 -13.82 -18.63
C LYS A 567 -24.88 -13.85 -19.55
N THR A 568 -24.65 -13.54 -20.81
CA THR A 568 -25.66 -13.51 -21.87
C THR A 568 -25.86 -14.86 -22.55
N GLU A 569 -24.87 -15.76 -22.47
CA GLU A 569 -24.89 -17.06 -23.16
C GLU A 569 -24.66 -18.18 -22.13
N GLN A 570 -25.70 -18.98 -21.87
CA GLN A 570 -25.62 -20.11 -20.93
C GLN A 570 -25.23 -21.40 -21.67
N LEU A 571 -25.71 -21.54 -22.90
CA LEU A 571 -25.49 -22.70 -23.76
C LEU A 571 -25.04 -22.26 -25.16
N LEU A 572 -23.86 -22.69 -25.59
CA LEU A 572 -23.40 -22.39 -26.95
C LEU A 572 -23.91 -23.45 -27.92
N TYR A 573 -24.35 -23.04 -29.12
CA TYR A 573 -24.84 -23.95 -30.17
C TYR A 573 -23.98 -23.90 -31.43
N ASN A 574 -23.61 -25.06 -31.96
CA ASN A 574 -22.99 -25.20 -33.27
C ASN A 574 -23.83 -26.10 -34.18
N ALA A 575 -24.41 -25.51 -35.23
CA ALA A 575 -25.25 -26.19 -36.21
C ALA A 575 -24.47 -27.07 -37.20
N SER A 576 -23.18 -26.82 -37.41
CA SER A 576 -22.35 -27.59 -38.33
C SER A 576 -22.06 -29.00 -37.80
N MET A 577 -21.85 -29.11 -36.49
CA MET A 577 -21.50 -30.35 -35.78
C MET A 577 -22.62 -30.93 -34.91
N ASP A 578 -23.82 -30.34 -34.96
CA ASP A 578 -24.97 -30.70 -34.12
C ASP A 578 -24.58 -30.79 -32.63
N LEU A 579 -24.00 -29.71 -32.12
CA LEU A 579 -23.36 -29.65 -30.80
C LEU A 579 -23.94 -28.54 -29.92
N LEU A 580 -24.16 -28.86 -28.66
CA LEU A 580 -24.46 -27.91 -27.58
C LEU A 580 -23.34 -27.94 -26.54
N VAL A 581 -22.93 -26.77 -26.04
CA VAL A 581 -21.90 -26.63 -25.00
C VAL A 581 -22.48 -25.94 -23.78
N ASP A 582 -22.59 -26.70 -22.70
CA ASP A 582 -22.92 -26.20 -21.38
C ASP A 582 -21.66 -25.57 -20.78
N THR A 583 -21.66 -24.24 -20.73
CA THR A 583 -20.48 -23.41 -20.47
C THR A 583 -20.01 -23.41 -19.03
N GLU A 584 -20.78 -24.00 -18.12
CA GLU A 584 -20.47 -23.99 -16.69
C GLU A 584 -19.77 -25.27 -16.22
N PRO A 585 -20.30 -26.49 -16.43
CA PRO A 585 -19.57 -27.73 -16.17
C PRO A 585 -18.64 -28.12 -17.32
N ASN A 586 -18.53 -27.28 -18.37
CA ASN A 586 -17.78 -27.53 -19.60
C ASN A 586 -18.14 -28.88 -20.24
N ARG A 587 -19.45 -29.10 -20.46
CA ARG A 587 -20.00 -30.35 -21.02
C ARG A 587 -20.52 -30.17 -22.42
N LEU A 588 -20.29 -31.19 -23.23
CA LEU A 588 -20.65 -31.27 -24.63
C LEU A 588 -21.86 -32.21 -24.79
N TYR A 589 -22.89 -31.76 -25.49
CA TYR A 589 -24.09 -32.54 -25.78
C TYR A 589 -24.35 -32.57 -27.28
N SER A 590 -24.94 -33.67 -27.76
CA SER A 590 -25.48 -33.74 -29.12
C SER A 590 -26.76 -32.92 -29.20
N SER A 591 -26.88 -32.03 -30.18
CA SER A 591 -28.12 -31.26 -30.40
C SER A 591 -29.21 -32.07 -31.11
N THR A 592 -28.93 -33.32 -31.52
CA THR A 592 -29.89 -34.20 -32.21
C THR A 592 -30.42 -35.30 -31.29
N THR A 593 -29.58 -35.84 -30.42
CA THR A 593 -29.94 -36.91 -29.48
C THR A 593 -30.03 -36.44 -28.03
N PHE A 594 -29.54 -35.23 -27.74
CA PHE A 594 -29.45 -34.62 -26.41
C PHE A 594 -28.64 -35.44 -25.39
N GLN A 595 -27.86 -36.40 -25.86
CA GLN A 595 -26.96 -37.20 -25.04
C GLN A 595 -25.65 -36.45 -24.78
N ASN A 596 -25.08 -36.66 -23.59
CA ASN A 596 -23.74 -36.18 -23.27
C ASN A 596 -22.71 -36.88 -24.17
N LEU A 597 -21.81 -36.09 -24.75
CA LEU A 597 -20.75 -36.57 -25.64
C LEU A 597 -19.40 -36.64 -24.90
N SER A 598 -19.04 -35.58 -24.19
CA SER A 598 -17.78 -35.45 -23.46
C SER A 598 -17.78 -34.20 -22.56
N SER A 599 -16.65 -33.91 -21.93
CA SER A 599 -16.37 -32.68 -21.20
C SER A 599 -14.95 -32.19 -21.48
N PHE A 600 -14.66 -30.94 -21.13
CA PHE A 600 -13.32 -30.35 -21.22
C PHE A 600 -13.00 -29.57 -19.94
N GLU A 601 -11.71 -29.37 -19.65
CA GLU A 601 -11.30 -28.62 -18.46
C GLU A 601 -11.09 -27.13 -18.76
N LYS A 602 -10.62 -26.81 -19.98
CA LYS A 602 -10.30 -25.44 -20.39
C LYS A 602 -10.88 -25.11 -21.77
N PRO A 603 -11.24 -23.83 -22.04
CA PRO A 603 -11.23 -22.68 -21.11
C PRO A 603 -12.14 -22.88 -19.90
N ASN A 604 -11.81 -22.27 -18.76
CA ASN A 604 -12.70 -22.29 -17.59
C ASN A 604 -14.05 -21.60 -17.90
N PHE A 605 -14.01 -20.54 -18.71
CA PHE A 605 -15.18 -19.79 -19.15
C PHE A 605 -15.21 -19.75 -20.68
N PRO A 606 -15.81 -20.76 -21.33
CA PRO A 606 -16.04 -20.75 -22.76
C PRO A 606 -17.10 -19.70 -23.12
N THR A 607 -16.88 -19.01 -24.24
CA THR A 607 -17.76 -17.94 -24.73
C THR A 607 -18.04 -18.05 -26.23
N GLY A 608 -17.42 -19.01 -26.92
CA GLY A 608 -17.62 -19.17 -28.35
C GLY A 608 -17.06 -20.48 -28.88
N MET A 609 -17.43 -20.78 -30.12
CA MET A 609 -16.95 -21.95 -30.86
C MET A 609 -16.59 -21.56 -32.29
N SER A 610 -15.71 -22.33 -32.91
CA SER A 610 -15.50 -22.20 -34.35
C SER A 610 -16.78 -22.62 -35.10
N VAL A 611 -16.98 -22.07 -36.29
CA VAL A 611 -18.06 -22.34 -37.25
C VAL A 611 -18.12 -23.84 -37.58
N ASP A 612 -16.96 -24.48 -37.71
CA ASP A 612 -16.85 -25.93 -37.93
C ASP A 612 -17.01 -26.75 -36.64
N GLY A 613 -17.19 -26.11 -35.49
CA GLY A 613 -17.41 -26.75 -34.18
C GLY A 613 -16.22 -27.53 -33.64
N THR A 614 -15.03 -27.41 -34.25
CA THR A 614 -13.83 -28.14 -33.82
C THR A 614 -13.08 -27.46 -32.68
N LYS A 615 -13.28 -26.16 -32.48
CA LYS A 615 -12.62 -25.36 -31.44
C LYS A 615 -13.61 -24.69 -30.51
N ILE A 616 -13.22 -24.54 -29.25
CA ILE A 616 -13.93 -23.78 -28.22
C ILE A 616 -13.00 -22.66 -27.75
N PHE A 617 -13.51 -21.44 -27.69
CA PHE A 617 -12.77 -20.24 -27.27
C PHE A 617 -13.30 -19.74 -25.94
N GLY A 618 -12.41 -19.16 -25.13
CA GLY A 618 -12.79 -18.58 -23.85
C GLY A 618 -11.59 -18.00 -23.10
N THR A 619 -11.80 -17.78 -21.81
CA THR A 619 -10.76 -17.29 -20.91
C THR A 619 -10.71 -18.14 -19.64
N ASP A 620 -9.56 -18.11 -18.97
CA ASP A 620 -9.39 -18.67 -17.62
C ASP A 620 -9.59 -17.60 -16.52
N ASN A 621 -9.89 -16.35 -16.89
CA ASN A 621 -10.18 -15.26 -15.95
C ASN A 621 -11.50 -15.52 -15.21
N ASP A 622 -11.42 -15.79 -13.91
CA ASP A 622 -12.60 -16.05 -13.07
C ASP A 622 -13.27 -14.76 -12.63
N TYR A 623 -14.56 -14.66 -12.92
CA TYR A 623 -15.39 -13.52 -12.55
C TYR A 623 -15.61 -13.39 -11.03
N ASN A 624 -15.28 -14.41 -10.23
CA ASN A 624 -15.33 -14.36 -8.78
C ASN A 624 -14.02 -13.92 -8.13
N TRP A 625 -12.95 -13.74 -8.91
CA TRP A 625 -11.70 -13.23 -8.35
C TRP A 625 -11.84 -11.77 -7.97
N ASN A 626 -11.30 -11.43 -6.80
CA ASN A 626 -11.17 -10.04 -6.39
C ASN A 626 -10.31 -9.29 -7.41
N ILE A 627 -10.66 -8.04 -7.66
CA ILE A 627 -9.89 -7.12 -8.50
C ILE A 627 -8.99 -6.30 -7.57
N ASP A 628 -7.85 -6.89 -7.22
CA ASP A 628 -6.77 -6.30 -6.44
C ASP A 628 -5.41 -6.53 -7.15
N ASP A 629 -4.33 -6.11 -6.50
CA ASP A 629 -2.97 -6.20 -7.04
C ASP A 629 -2.54 -7.65 -7.27
N ASP A 630 -2.94 -8.58 -6.39
CA ASP A 630 -2.62 -10.02 -6.45
C ASP A 630 -3.55 -10.81 -7.40
N SER A 631 -4.54 -10.14 -7.98
CA SER A 631 -5.54 -10.76 -8.83
C SER A 631 -4.92 -11.48 -10.03
N PRO A 632 -5.22 -12.78 -10.25
CA PRO A 632 -4.52 -13.62 -11.23
C PRO A 632 -5.05 -13.47 -12.67
N HIS A 633 -5.85 -12.43 -12.94
CA HIS A 633 -6.34 -12.12 -14.28
C HIS A 633 -5.20 -11.96 -15.29
N LYS A 634 -5.39 -12.48 -16.50
CA LYS A 634 -4.42 -12.45 -17.60
C LYS A 634 -5.01 -11.93 -18.89
N LYS A 635 -4.17 -11.28 -19.69
CA LYS A 635 -4.44 -10.87 -21.07
C LYS A 635 -4.16 -12.04 -22.02
N GLU A 636 -4.92 -13.11 -21.87
CA GLU A 636 -4.71 -14.37 -22.57
C GLU A 636 -6.05 -14.99 -22.99
N ALA A 637 -6.17 -15.30 -24.28
CA ALA A 637 -7.23 -16.11 -24.86
C ALA A 637 -6.86 -17.60 -24.80
N ILE A 638 -7.84 -18.44 -24.48
CA ILE A 638 -7.67 -19.90 -24.41
C ILE A 638 -8.51 -20.56 -25.50
N ILE A 639 -7.86 -21.41 -26.29
CA ILE A 639 -8.47 -22.12 -27.41
C ILE A 639 -8.28 -23.61 -27.19
N PHE A 640 -9.40 -24.32 -27.04
CA PHE A 640 -9.42 -25.77 -26.93
C PHE A 640 -9.79 -26.40 -28.27
N ASP A 641 -8.91 -27.24 -28.80
CA ASP A 641 -9.16 -28.02 -30.01
C ASP A 641 -9.76 -29.38 -29.64
N ARG A 642 -11.01 -29.62 -30.03
CA ARG A 642 -11.78 -30.81 -29.65
C ARG A 642 -11.27 -32.09 -30.34
N ASN A 643 -10.59 -31.97 -31.47
CA ASN A 643 -10.11 -33.12 -32.24
C ASN A 643 -8.80 -33.65 -31.66
N THR A 644 -7.90 -32.75 -31.25
CA THR A 644 -6.58 -33.07 -30.68
C THR A 644 -6.58 -33.08 -29.16
N LEU A 645 -7.60 -32.50 -28.53
CA LEU A 645 -7.68 -32.19 -27.10
C LEU A 645 -6.57 -31.22 -26.63
N GLY A 646 -5.94 -30.51 -27.57
CA GLY A 646 -4.88 -29.55 -27.31
C GLY A 646 -5.42 -28.19 -26.86
N ILE A 647 -4.65 -27.50 -26.02
CA ILE A 647 -4.93 -26.13 -25.58
C ILE A 647 -3.89 -25.21 -26.19
N THR A 648 -4.35 -24.17 -26.89
CA THR A 648 -3.53 -23.07 -27.37
C THR A 648 -3.84 -21.82 -26.57
N LYS A 649 -2.80 -21.08 -26.21
CA LYS A 649 -2.87 -19.78 -25.53
C LYS A 649 -2.43 -18.71 -26.52
N ALA A 650 -3.19 -17.63 -26.60
CA ALA A 650 -2.86 -16.48 -27.43
C ALA A 650 -2.89 -15.20 -26.59
N GLU A 651 -1.88 -14.36 -26.73
CA GLU A 651 -1.83 -13.05 -26.05
C GLU A 651 -2.89 -12.11 -26.64
N THR A 652 -3.46 -11.28 -25.77
CA THR A 652 -4.44 -10.24 -26.11
C THR A 652 -3.96 -8.88 -25.61
N LEU A 653 -4.46 -7.79 -26.19
CA LEU A 653 -4.17 -6.42 -25.77
C LEU A 653 -4.83 -6.09 -24.42
N GLY A 654 -6.03 -6.63 -24.19
CA GLY A 654 -6.80 -6.49 -22.95
C GLY A 654 -7.08 -7.82 -22.27
N TYR A 655 -7.82 -7.76 -21.16
CA TYR A 655 -8.38 -8.93 -20.48
C TYR A 655 -9.62 -9.39 -21.26
N PRO A 656 -9.56 -10.55 -21.95
CA PRO A 656 -10.65 -10.97 -22.81
C PRO A 656 -11.87 -11.35 -21.97
N GLN A 657 -13.05 -10.90 -22.42
CA GLN A 657 -14.32 -11.13 -21.74
C GLN A 657 -15.22 -12.06 -22.56
N ILE A 658 -15.30 -11.83 -23.87
CA ILE A 658 -16.04 -12.66 -24.83
C ILE A 658 -15.11 -12.93 -26.01
N LEU A 659 -15.08 -14.17 -26.48
CA LEU A 659 -14.41 -14.61 -27.70
C LEU A 659 -15.37 -15.32 -28.63
N PHE A 660 -15.27 -15.02 -29.91
CA PHE A 660 -16.07 -15.63 -30.97
C PHE A 660 -15.26 -15.74 -32.27
N GLU A 661 -15.70 -16.59 -33.19
CA GLU A 661 -15.19 -16.61 -34.56
C GLU A 661 -16.08 -15.76 -35.46
N ASN A 662 -15.48 -14.89 -36.28
CA ASN A 662 -16.22 -14.07 -37.22
C ASN A 662 -16.53 -14.80 -38.54
N PHE A 663 -17.26 -14.12 -39.42
CA PHE A 663 -17.62 -14.60 -40.77
C PHE A 663 -16.42 -14.92 -41.68
N ARG A 664 -15.19 -14.51 -41.32
CA ARG A 664 -13.95 -14.78 -42.04
C ARG A 664 -13.10 -15.89 -41.43
N GLY A 665 -13.56 -16.52 -40.35
CA GLY A 665 -12.79 -17.55 -39.63
C GLY A 665 -11.70 -16.99 -38.72
N GLU A 666 -11.81 -15.72 -38.33
CA GLU A 666 -10.86 -15.05 -37.43
C GLU A 666 -11.42 -15.06 -36.00
N VAL A 667 -10.55 -15.29 -35.02
CA VAL A 667 -10.94 -15.21 -33.59
C VAL A 667 -10.90 -13.75 -33.16
N ILE A 668 -12.04 -13.26 -32.69
CA ILE A 668 -12.25 -11.89 -32.21
C ILE A 668 -12.53 -11.94 -30.71
N SER A 669 -12.05 -10.93 -29.98
CA SER A 669 -12.35 -10.75 -28.58
C SER A 669 -12.97 -9.39 -28.28
N ILE A 670 -14.01 -9.37 -27.46
CA ILE A 670 -14.44 -8.19 -26.72
C ILE A 670 -13.64 -8.20 -25.42
N SER A 671 -12.75 -7.21 -25.27
CA SER A 671 -11.75 -7.13 -24.22
C SER A 671 -11.94 -5.90 -23.36
N SER A 672 -11.36 -5.95 -22.16
CA SER A 672 -11.27 -4.84 -21.22
C SER A 672 -9.82 -4.43 -21.00
N GLY A 673 -9.52 -3.13 -20.99
CA GLY A 673 -8.19 -2.63 -20.65
C GLY A 673 -7.83 -2.82 -19.18
N LEU A 674 -8.84 -2.80 -18.31
CA LEU A 674 -8.73 -3.02 -16.88
C LEU A 674 -9.18 -4.45 -16.52
N LYS A 675 -8.63 -5.01 -15.44
CA LYS A 675 -9.16 -6.25 -14.84
C LYS A 675 -10.63 -6.00 -14.45
N LYS A 676 -11.55 -6.88 -14.86
CA LYS A 676 -12.96 -6.82 -14.47
C LYS A 676 -13.63 -8.18 -14.48
N GLU A 677 -14.63 -8.33 -13.61
CA GLU A 677 -15.42 -9.56 -13.45
C GLU A 677 -16.22 -9.90 -14.72
N THR A 678 -16.87 -8.90 -15.31
CA THR A 678 -17.75 -9.04 -16.48
C THR A 678 -17.85 -7.70 -17.22
N LEU A 679 -18.31 -7.73 -18.48
CA LEU A 679 -18.62 -6.52 -19.24
C LEU A 679 -19.75 -5.66 -18.64
N TYR A 680 -20.63 -6.24 -17.82
CA TYR A 680 -21.71 -5.51 -17.15
C TYR A 680 -21.24 -4.69 -15.95
N ARG A 681 -20.18 -5.13 -15.28
CA ARG A 681 -19.65 -4.45 -14.10
C ARG A 681 -18.79 -3.26 -14.52
N ASN A 682 -19.09 -2.11 -13.93
CA ASN A 682 -18.28 -0.92 -14.09
C ASN A 682 -17.06 -0.98 -13.18
N VAL A 683 -15.92 -0.53 -13.71
CA VAL A 683 -14.70 -0.31 -12.95
C VAL A 683 -14.37 1.18 -13.05
N ASN A 684 -14.76 1.92 -12.02
CA ASN A 684 -14.46 3.34 -11.82
C ASN A 684 -14.96 4.33 -12.90
N ASP A 685 -16.18 4.14 -13.39
CA ASP A 685 -16.89 5.06 -14.33
C ASP A 685 -16.14 5.36 -15.64
N THR A 686 -15.15 4.54 -15.98
CA THR A 686 -14.20 4.78 -17.07
C THR A 686 -14.48 3.85 -18.24
N ALA A 687 -14.38 4.35 -19.48
CA ALA A 687 -14.41 3.48 -20.65
C ALA A 687 -13.09 2.72 -20.82
N ASP A 688 -13.20 1.40 -20.90
CA ASP A 688 -12.06 0.48 -21.02
C ASP A 688 -12.35 -0.71 -21.95
N ILE A 689 -13.55 -0.75 -22.55
CA ILE A 689 -13.97 -1.86 -23.40
C ILE A 689 -13.59 -1.58 -24.85
N PHE A 690 -13.08 -2.58 -25.57
CA PHE A 690 -12.76 -2.52 -26.99
C PHE A 690 -12.87 -3.90 -27.65
N ILE A 691 -12.86 -3.93 -28.98
CA ILE A 691 -12.85 -5.17 -29.76
C ILE A 691 -11.47 -5.33 -30.39
N GLU A 692 -10.91 -6.52 -30.30
CA GLU A 692 -9.60 -6.85 -30.87
C GLU A 692 -9.62 -8.19 -31.62
N LYS A 693 -8.76 -8.30 -32.63
CA LYS A 693 -8.48 -9.57 -33.29
C LYS A 693 -7.40 -10.30 -32.51
N VAL A 694 -7.69 -11.54 -32.10
CA VAL A 694 -6.73 -12.40 -31.41
C VAL A 694 -5.71 -12.93 -32.42
N GLN A 695 -4.43 -12.68 -32.17
CA GLN A 695 -3.35 -13.20 -33.01
C GLN A 695 -3.05 -14.64 -32.60
N MET A 696 -3.44 -15.59 -33.44
CA MET A 696 -3.14 -17.00 -33.21
C MET A 696 -1.65 -17.28 -33.48
N PRO A 697 -1.00 -18.12 -32.66
CA PRO A 697 0.43 -18.44 -32.80
C PRO A 697 0.76 -19.30 -34.03
#